data_AF-A0A959ETR8-F1
#
_entry.id   AF-A0A959ETR8-F1
#
_cell.length_a   1.000
_cell.length_b   1.000
_cell.length_c   1.000
_cell.angle_alpha   90.00
_cell.angle_beta   90.00
_cell.angle_gamma   90.00
#
_symmetry.space_group_name_H-M   'P 1'
#
loop_
_entity.id
_entity.type
_entity.pdbx_description
1 polymer ?
#
loop_
_entity_poly.entity_id
_entity_poly.type
_entity_poly.pdbx_seq_one_letter_code
_entity_poly.pdbx_strand_id
1 'polypeptide(L)'
;MVEQLDSLARYSVPMENYQLNSLRAEYWREQAAQQTELGKQISARFQMANELLNAGKLEDAILEMSKIAQQLGGQLNDQTKMLYELLAIAYLRLGEQQNCVDNHNPASCILPLKEEGWHQLKQGSEQAIALYEQILAAYPDDLQSRWLLNIAYMTLGQYPHGVPTKFRIPTAAFTSAARDFPEFKDVAISLGLDVEGLSGGAIMEDFNNDGRLDIFATSYGLRDQCRLFFQQADGSFEDVTAAAGLTGLFGGLNTLQADYDNDGKVDILILRGGWLNKGGKLPNSLLHNNGDGTFTDVTEAAGLLTYHPTQTAAWADFDGDGYLDLFIGNESSKQDGVQLSHPCELYHNRGDGTFENVAAQTGLNFTAFVKGCAWSDVNNDGRPDLFVSVLGNANRLYLNRGGHTAQDWQFEEKAAAAGVQEPVFSFPTWFFDYDNDGFEDLFVSGYDLRRLNQVSGDAAAEYLGQSPQAEYPRLFRNNGNETFTDVTAATGLDKVMYGMGCNFGDLDNDGYLDFYVATGAPDFRAIVPNRMFRNVGGQRFEEVTMDGFGHIQKGHGIAFGDYDRDGDQDIYCTMGGAFEGDVAHNVLYQNPGAGNDWLVLDLKGAPVIGARVKVTVHSADGKERSFYRTAGSGASFGASSLQVEVGLGKAESVVAV
;
A
#
# COMPACT_ATOMS: atom_id res chain seq x y z
N MET A 1 -7.55 5.22 -25.28
CA MET A 1 -7.74 4.81 -23.87
C MET A 1 -8.95 5.48 -23.18
N VAL A 2 -9.02 6.81 -23.06
CA VAL A 2 -10.08 7.53 -22.30
C VAL A 2 -11.51 7.05 -22.59
N GLU A 3 -11.93 7.00 -23.87
CA GLU A 3 -13.29 6.55 -24.24
C GLU A 3 -13.56 5.09 -23.82
N GLN A 4 -12.54 4.25 -23.85
CA GLN A 4 -12.63 2.85 -23.47
C GLN A 4 -12.83 2.69 -21.96
N LEU A 5 -12.08 3.44 -21.14
CA LEU A 5 -12.25 3.46 -19.70
C LEU A 5 -13.64 4.00 -19.30
N ASP A 6 -14.11 5.10 -19.92
CA ASP A 6 -15.47 5.61 -19.66
C ASP A 6 -16.54 4.57 -20.01
N SER A 7 -16.39 3.87 -21.14
CA SER A 7 -17.31 2.82 -21.55
C SER A 7 -17.32 1.67 -20.55
N LEU A 8 -16.15 1.16 -20.13
CA LEU A 8 -16.06 0.06 -19.16
C LEU A 8 -16.67 0.44 -17.81
N ALA A 9 -16.43 1.66 -17.32
CA ALA A 9 -17.03 2.16 -16.09
C ALA A 9 -18.56 2.27 -16.21
N ARG A 10 -19.06 2.83 -17.31
CA ARG A 10 -20.50 3.07 -17.54
C ARG A 10 -21.31 1.78 -17.63
N TYR A 11 -20.75 0.73 -18.22
CA TYR A 11 -21.44 -0.55 -18.43
C TYR A 11 -21.05 -1.62 -17.41
N SER A 12 -20.39 -1.24 -16.31
CA SER A 12 -20.05 -2.14 -15.22
C SER A 12 -21.30 -2.67 -14.52
N VAL A 13 -21.30 -3.96 -14.17
CA VAL A 13 -22.44 -4.65 -13.54
C VAL A 13 -22.27 -4.63 -12.02
N PRO A 14 -23.17 -4.01 -11.23
CA PRO A 14 -23.00 -3.87 -9.77
C PRO A 14 -22.81 -5.19 -9.00
N MET A 15 -23.41 -6.27 -9.46
CA MET A 15 -23.26 -7.58 -8.80
C MET A 15 -21.97 -8.31 -9.18
N GLU A 16 -21.26 -7.88 -10.22
CA GLU A 16 -19.95 -8.39 -10.62
C GLU A 16 -18.79 -7.48 -10.16
N ASN A 17 -19.10 -6.26 -9.73
CA ASN A 17 -18.14 -5.28 -9.23
C ASN A 17 -18.56 -4.78 -7.84
N TYR A 18 -17.83 -5.19 -6.80
CA TYR A 18 -18.17 -4.87 -5.42
C TYR A 18 -17.97 -3.40 -5.04
N GLN A 19 -17.23 -2.62 -5.83
CA GLN A 19 -17.03 -1.19 -5.56
C GLN A 19 -18.30 -0.38 -5.79
N LEU A 20 -19.25 -0.89 -6.60
CA LEU A 20 -20.48 -0.17 -6.94
C LEU A 20 -21.52 -0.21 -5.80
N ASN A 21 -21.09 0.08 -4.57
CA ASN A 21 -21.84 -0.11 -3.33
C ASN A 21 -23.17 0.64 -3.33
N SER A 22 -23.21 1.87 -3.85
CA SER A 22 -24.44 2.64 -4.00
C SER A 22 -25.48 1.93 -4.87
N LEU A 23 -25.06 1.40 -6.02
CA LEU A 23 -25.95 0.67 -6.94
C LEU A 23 -26.33 -0.71 -6.38
N ARG A 24 -25.43 -1.36 -5.64
CA ARG A 24 -25.71 -2.62 -4.94
C ARG A 24 -26.71 -2.43 -3.81
N ALA A 25 -26.65 -1.31 -3.08
CA ALA A 25 -27.66 -0.94 -2.09
C ALA A 25 -29.05 -0.77 -2.73
N GLU A 26 -29.13 -0.13 -3.90
CA GLU A 26 -30.38 -0.01 -4.66
C GLU A 26 -30.92 -1.38 -5.09
N TYR A 27 -30.06 -2.27 -5.60
CA TYR A 27 -30.45 -3.65 -5.91
C TYR A 27 -31.07 -4.36 -4.69
N TRP A 28 -30.42 -4.31 -3.53
CA TRP A 28 -30.94 -4.96 -2.32
C TRP A 28 -32.22 -4.30 -1.79
N ARG A 29 -32.40 -2.99 -2.00
CA ARG A 29 -33.66 -2.30 -1.71
C ARG A 29 -34.81 -2.87 -2.53
N GLU A 30 -34.60 -3.09 -3.82
CA GLU A 30 -35.59 -3.71 -4.70
C GLU A 30 -35.88 -5.16 -4.29
N GLN A 31 -34.84 -5.93 -3.96
CA GLN A 31 -35.00 -7.30 -3.47
C GLN A 31 -35.84 -7.33 -2.19
N ALA A 32 -35.56 -6.44 -1.23
CA ALA A 32 -36.31 -6.33 0.01
C ALA A 32 -37.79 -5.98 -0.21
N ALA A 33 -38.09 -5.12 -1.18
CA ALA A 33 -39.46 -4.73 -1.51
C ALA A 33 -40.28 -5.89 -2.13
N GLN A 34 -39.61 -6.86 -2.76
CA GLN A 34 -40.24 -8.02 -3.38
C GLN A 34 -40.43 -9.21 -2.41
N GLN A 35 -39.79 -9.20 -1.23
CA GLN A 35 -39.93 -10.28 -0.26
C GLN A 35 -41.23 -10.17 0.55
N THR A 36 -41.99 -11.27 0.60
CA THR A 36 -43.20 -11.39 1.44
C THR A 36 -42.92 -12.06 2.79
N GLU A 37 -41.80 -12.78 2.91
CA GLU A 37 -41.38 -13.44 4.14
C GLU A 37 -40.50 -12.50 4.97
N LEU A 38 -40.90 -12.22 6.22
CA LEU A 38 -40.22 -11.25 7.08
C LEU A 38 -38.71 -11.55 7.25
N GLY A 39 -38.33 -12.82 7.41
CA GLY A 39 -36.92 -13.19 7.55
C GLY A 39 -36.08 -12.85 6.31
N LYS A 40 -36.60 -13.13 5.12
CA LYS A 40 -35.94 -12.78 3.86
C LYS A 40 -35.92 -11.28 3.62
N GLN A 41 -37.00 -10.59 3.98
CA GLN A 41 -37.06 -9.14 3.92
C GLN A 41 -36.00 -8.50 4.84
N ILE A 42 -35.88 -8.96 6.09
CA ILE A 42 -34.85 -8.49 7.02
C ILE A 42 -33.45 -8.78 6.48
N SER A 43 -33.22 -9.98 5.93
CA SER A 43 -31.92 -10.35 5.35
C SER A 43 -31.54 -9.44 4.18
N ALA A 44 -32.45 -9.17 3.23
CA ALA A 44 -32.19 -8.25 2.12
C ALA A 44 -31.96 -6.80 2.60
N ARG A 45 -32.71 -6.35 3.61
CA ARG A 45 -32.52 -5.02 4.23
C ARG A 45 -31.18 -4.92 4.95
N PHE A 46 -30.72 -5.99 5.58
CA PHE A 46 -29.39 -6.05 6.20
C PHE A 46 -28.27 -5.94 5.14
N GLN A 47 -28.40 -6.66 4.01
CA GLN A 47 -27.47 -6.52 2.88
C GLN A 47 -27.48 -5.09 2.32
N MET A 48 -28.66 -4.50 2.15
CA MET A 48 -28.79 -3.09 1.75
C MET A 48 -28.07 -2.16 2.73
N ALA A 49 -28.27 -2.34 4.05
CA ALA A 49 -27.63 -1.50 5.05
C ALA A 49 -26.09 -1.65 5.06
N ASN A 50 -25.58 -2.85 4.82
CA ASN A 50 -24.15 -3.07 4.68
C ASN A 50 -23.56 -2.42 3.42
N GLU A 51 -24.27 -2.46 2.29
CA GLU A 51 -23.85 -1.76 1.07
C GLU A 51 -23.96 -0.23 1.23
N LEU A 52 -24.92 0.29 2.02
CA LEU A 52 -24.98 1.71 2.37
C LEU A 52 -23.78 2.15 3.22
N LEU A 53 -23.36 1.31 4.18
CA LEU A 53 -22.13 1.53 4.96
C LEU A 53 -20.92 1.59 4.03
N ASN A 54 -20.76 0.58 3.16
CA ASN A 54 -19.66 0.54 2.18
C ASN A 54 -19.71 1.71 1.18
N ALA A 55 -20.88 2.27 0.90
CA ALA A 55 -21.06 3.43 0.02
C ALA A 55 -20.81 4.79 0.74
N GLY A 56 -20.44 4.79 2.01
CA GLY A 56 -20.26 6.02 2.79
C GLY A 56 -21.56 6.75 3.12
N LYS A 57 -22.72 6.10 2.94
CA LYS A 57 -24.05 6.65 3.26
C LYS A 57 -24.42 6.29 4.70
N LEU A 58 -23.63 6.82 5.63
CA LEU A 58 -23.57 6.34 7.01
C LEU A 58 -24.87 6.59 7.77
N GLU A 59 -25.53 7.74 7.61
CA GLU A 59 -26.81 7.98 8.31
C GLU A 59 -27.92 7.03 7.83
N ASP A 60 -27.97 6.73 6.53
CA ASP A 60 -28.94 5.79 5.96
C ASP A 60 -28.67 4.36 6.45
N ALA A 61 -27.40 3.95 6.49
CA ALA A 61 -26.98 2.66 7.03
C ALA A 61 -27.38 2.51 8.51
N ILE A 62 -27.04 3.52 9.34
CA ILE A 62 -27.38 3.57 10.78
C ILE A 62 -28.89 3.51 10.98
N LEU A 63 -29.66 4.30 10.24
CA LEU A 63 -31.12 4.33 10.33
C LEU A 63 -31.71 2.96 10.04
N GLU A 64 -31.22 2.30 8.99
CA GLU A 64 -31.72 1.01 8.56
C GLU A 64 -31.34 -0.12 9.53
N MET A 65 -30.08 -0.17 9.97
CA MET A 65 -29.61 -1.12 10.98
C MET A 65 -30.37 -0.96 12.30
N SER A 66 -30.63 0.28 12.73
CA SER A 66 -31.41 0.57 13.94
C SER A 66 -32.86 0.04 13.83
N LYS A 67 -33.51 0.19 12.67
CA LYS A 67 -34.85 -0.37 12.42
C LYS A 67 -34.82 -1.90 12.47
N ILE A 68 -33.82 -2.53 11.89
CA ILE A 68 -33.67 -3.99 11.92
C ILE A 68 -33.48 -4.47 13.37
N ALA A 69 -32.60 -3.80 14.13
CA ALA A 69 -32.36 -4.14 15.53
C ALA A 69 -33.65 -4.06 16.36
N GLN A 70 -34.44 -3.00 16.18
CA GLN A 70 -35.74 -2.85 16.84
C GLN A 70 -36.72 -3.97 16.46
N GLN A 71 -36.79 -4.35 15.18
CA GLN A 71 -37.67 -5.43 14.71
C GLN A 71 -37.27 -6.81 15.25
N LEU A 72 -35.98 -7.02 15.50
CA LEU A 72 -35.45 -8.23 16.14
C LEU A 72 -35.54 -8.19 17.68
N GLY A 73 -36.28 -7.24 18.24
CA GLY A 73 -36.55 -7.13 19.68
C GLY A 73 -35.55 -6.27 20.46
N GLY A 74 -34.57 -5.64 19.79
CA GLY A 74 -33.61 -4.71 20.40
C GLY A 74 -32.67 -5.36 21.42
N GLN A 75 -32.49 -6.68 21.36
CA GLN A 75 -31.62 -7.41 22.25
C GLN A 75 -30.32 -7.81 21.54
N LEU A 76 -29.21 -7.54 22.19
CA LEU A 76 -27.90 -8.07 21.81
C LEU A 76 -27.79 -9.53 22.25
N ASN A 77 -27.53 -10.42 21.30
CA ASN A 77 -27.25 -11.84 21.48
C ASN A 77 -26.47 -12.37 20.26
N ASP A 78 -26.16 -13.66 20.22
CA ASP A 78 -25.27 -14.24 19.19
C ASP A 78 -25.81 -14.07 17.77
N GLN A 79 -27.13 -13.99 17.60
CA GLN A 79 -27.76 -13.79 16.28
C GLN A 79 -27.72 -12.34 15.84
N THR A 80 -27.71 -11.40 16.78
CA THR A 80 -27.75 -9.95 16.51
C THR A 80 -26.38 -9.29 16.68
N LYS A 81 -25.37 -9.98 17.22
CA LYS A 81 -24.03 -9.42 17.50
C LYS A 81 -23.44 -8.68 16.29
N MET A 82 -23.40 -9.31 15.12
CA MET A 82 -22.89 -8.68 13.89
C MET A 82 -23.64 -7.40 13.52
N LEU A 83 -24.96 -7.34 13.71
CA LEU A 83 -25.73 -6.13 13.46
C LEU A 83 -25.32 -4.99 14.40
N TYR A 84 -25.09 -5.29 15.68
CA TYR A 84 -24.64 -4.30 16.65
C TYR A 84 -23.19 -3.87 16.41
N GLU A 85 -22.30 -4.79 15.99
CA GLU A 85 -20.93 -4.46 15.57
C GLU A 85 -20.94 -3.52 14.36
N LEU A 86 -21.71 -3.84 13.33
CA LEU A 86 -21.85 -3.01 12.13
C LEU A 86 -22.48 -1.64 12.44
N LEU A 87 -23.47 -1.61 13.35
CA LEU A 87 -24.05 -0.35 13.81
C LEU A 87 -23.04 0.50 14.58
N ALA A 88 -22.24 -0.11 15.46
CA ALA A 88 -21.22 0.58 16.23
C ALA A 88 -20.12 1.17 15.33
N ILE A 89 -19.64 0.39 14.35
CA ILE A 89 -18.65 0.88 13.40
C ILE A 89 -19.24 1.93 12.45
N ALA A 90 -20.50 1.83 12.04
CA ALA A 90 -21.15 2.85 11.23
C ALA A 90 -21.18 4.21 11.95
N TYR A 91 -21.45 4.22 13.26
CA TYR A 91 -21.37 5.44 14.08
C TYR A 91 -19.94 5.97 14.23
N LEU A 92 -18.96 5.09 14.46
CA LEU A 92 -17.57 5.53 14.58
C LEU A 92 -17.07 6.12 13.26
N ARG A 93 -17.36 5.46 12.14
CA ARG A 93 -17.05 5.92 10.78
C ARG A 93 -17.79 7.21 10.42
N LEU A 94 -18.99 7.44 10.95
CA LEU A 94 -19.69 8.72 10.79
C LEU A 94 -18.91 9.84 11.48
N GLY A 95 -18.39 9.56 12.68
CA GLY A 95 -17.47 10.47 13.36
C GLY A 95 -16.22 10.73 12.53
N GLU A 96 -15.58 9.70 11.98
CA GLU A 96 -14.38 9.86 11.15
C GLU A 96 -14.65 10.62 9.84
N GLN A 97 -15.72 10.32 9.12
CA GLN A 97 -16.11 11.06 7.92
C GLN A 97 -16.30 12.54 8.24
N GLN A 98 -17.07 12.85 9.28
CA GLN A 98 -17.38 14.22 9.65
C GLN A 98 -16.18 15.02 10.19
N ASN A 99 -15.20 14.36 10.83
CA ASN A 99 -14.12 15.05 11.53
C ASN A 99 -12.76 14.89 10.85
N CYS A 100 -12.45 13.75 10.23
CA CYS A 100 -11.18 13.48 9.56
C CYS A 100 -11.23 13.69 8.04
N VAL A 101 -12.41 13.65 7.41
CA VAL A 101 -12.58 13.89 5.95
C VAL A 101 -13.20 15.26 5.72
N ASP A 102 -14.46 15.46 6.11
CA ASP A 102 -15.19 16.72 5.86
C ASP A 102 -14.56 17.94 6.56
N ASN A 103 -13.94 17.73 7.72
CA ASN A 103 -13.26 18.76 8.51
C ASN A 103 -11.78 18.41 8.73
N HIS A 104 -11.15 17.85 7.69
CA HIS A 104 -9.76 17.39 7.71
C HIS A 104 -8.76 18.47 8.16
N ASN A 105 -7.73 18.02 8.89
CA ASN A 105 -6.58 18.80 9.34
C ASN A 105 -5.36 17.88 9.54
N PRO A 106 -4.13 18.41 9.65
CA PRO A 106 -2.90 17.60 9.69
C PRO A 106 -2.75 16.63 10.88
N ALA A 107 -3.58 16.74 11.92
CA ALA A 107 -3.59 15.83 13.07
C ALA A 107 -4.73 14.80 13.00
N SER A 108 -5.56 14.86 11.95
CA SER A 108 -6.74 14.00 11.79
C SER A 108 -6.32 12.54 11.72
N CYS A 109 -6.94 11.70 12.55
CA CYS A 109 -6.80 10.26 12.42
C CYS A 109 -5.33 9.73 12.52
N ILE A 110 -4.44 10.42 13.25
CA ILE A 110 -3.06 9.97 13.54
C ILE A 110 -2.93 9.56 15.01
N LEU A 111 -2.46 8.33 15.27
CA LEU A 111 -2.22 7.84 16.62
C LEU A 111 -0.85 8.28 17.17
N PRO A 112 -0.77 8.58 18.49
CA PRO A 112 -1.91 8.80 19.40
C PRO A 112 -2.69 10.07 19.05
N LEU A 113 -4.03 10.02 19.10
CA LEU A 113 -4.86 11.19 18.79
C LEU A 113 -4.64 12.32 19.80
N LYS A 114 -4.12 13.45 19.30
CA LYS A 114 -3.86 14.68 20.06
C LYS A 114 -5.05 15.64 20.00
N GLU A 115 -5.00 16.72 20.79
CA GLU A 115 -6.10 17.69 20.95
C GLU A 115 -6.60 18.24 19.60
N GLU A 116 -5.68 18.50 18.68
CA GLU A 116 -5.94 18.99 17.33
C GLU A 116 -6.68 17.97 16.45
N GLY A 117 -6.48 16.67 16.72
CA GLY A 117 -7.13 15.56 16.01
C GLY A 117 -8.41 15.03 16.70
N TRP A 118 -8.85 15.64 17.80
CA TRP A 118 -10.09 15.22 18.47
C TRP A 118 -11.33 15.64 17.69
N HIS A 119 -12.32 14.75 17.69
CA HIS A 119 -13.61 14.98 17.06
C HIS A 119 -14.36 16.14 17.72
N GLN A 120 -14.69 17.13 16.91
CA GLN A 120 -15.55 18.26 17.28
C GLN A 120 -17.03 17.88 17.17
N LEU A 121 -17.38 17.10 16.15
CA LEU A 121 -18.69 16.48 15.97
C LEU A 121 -18.70 15.12 16.69
N LYS A 122 -19.08 15.16 17.97
CA LYS A 122 -18.88 14.05 18.93
C LYS A 122 -19.90 12.92 18.83
N GLN A 123 -21.05 13.17 18.22
CA GLN A 123 -22.19 12.25 18.25
C GLN A 123 -21.82 10.86 17.73
N GLY A 124 -21.06 10.77 16.63
CA GLY A 124 -20.60 9.48 16.07
C GLY A 124 -19.83 8.65 17.10
N SER A 125 -18.78 9.22 17.68
CA SER A 125 -17.96 8.55 18.69
C SER A 125 -18.73 8.23 19.98
N GLU A 126 -19.60 9.13 20.46
CA GLU A 126 -20.41 8.91 21.66
C GLU A 126 -21.38 7.73 21.50
N GLN A 127 -22.05 7.62 20.35
CA GLN A 127 -22.94 6.49 20.05
C GLN A 127 -22.17 5.19 19.85
N ALA A 128 -21.01 5.25 19.19
CA ALA A 128 -20.13 4.10 19.03
C ALA A 128 -19.66 3.56 20.39
N ILE A 129 -19.22 4.43 21.31
CA ILE A 129 -18.83 4.07 22.68
C ILE A 129 -19.97 3.33 23.38
N ALA A 130 -21.19 3.88 23.37
CA ALA A 130 -22.34 3.27 24.04
C ALA A 130 -22.62 1.83 23.52
N LEU A 131 -22.51 1.62 22.21
CA LEU A 131 -22.70 0.31 21.59
C LEU A 131 -21.55 -0.65 21.89
N TYR A 132 -20.29 -0.20 21.83
CA TYR A 132 -19.14 -1.04 22.17
C TYR A 132 -19.14 -1.43 23.66
N GLU A 133 -19.52 -0.53 24.57
CA GLU A 133 -19.70 -0.88 25.98
C GLU A 133 -20.80 -1.93 26.18
N GLN A 134 -21.91 -1.83 25.44
CA GLN A 134 -22.97 -2.85 25.44
C GLN A 134 -22.45 -4.20 24.92
N ILE A 135 -21.70 -4.19 23.80
CA ILE A 135 -21.10 -5.39 23.22
C ILE A 135 -20.16 -6.05 24.23
N LEU A 136 -19.23 -5.30 24.80
CA LEU A 136 -18.24 -5.80 25.74
C LEU A 136 -18.83 -6.19 27.10
N ALA A 137 -19.99 -5.66 27.47
CA ALA A 137 -20.74 -6.15 28.64
C ALA A 137 -21.26 -7.58 28.43
N ALA A 138 -21.67 -7.94 27.21
CA ALA A 138 -22.15 -9.27 26.85
C ALA A 138 -21.01 -10.22 26.42
N TYR A 139 -19.99 -9.69 25.75
CA TYR A 139 -18.87 -10.39 25.15
C TYR A 139 -17.54 -9.78 25.62
N PRO A 140 -17.14 -10.00 26.89
CA PRO A 140 -15.98 -9.33 27.48
C PRO A 140 -14.63 -9.68 26.84
N ASP A 141 -14.56 -10.80 26.11
CA ASP A 141 -13.35 -11.28 25.43
C ASP A 141 -13.26 -10.82 23.96
N ASP A 142 -14.19 -9.98 23.49
CA ASP A 142 -14.16 -9.42 22.14
C ASP A 142 -13.07 -8.36 21.99
N LEU A 143 -11.89 -8.78 21.55
CA LEU A 143 -10.73 -7.91 21.38
C LEU A 143 -10.93 -6.84 20.28
N GLN A 144 -11.71 -7.13 19.24
CA GLN A 144 -11.98 -6.17 18.18
C GLN A 144 -12.82 -5.00 18.72
N SER A 145 -13.91 -5.31 19.42
CA SER A 145 -14.73 -4.28 20.08
C SER A 145 -13.94 -3.54 21.16
N ARG A 146 -13.04 -4.23 21.87
CA ARG A 146 -12.14 -3.62 22.86
C ARG A 146 -11.21 -2.60 22.24
N TRP A 147 -10.58 -2.91 21.10
CA TRP A 147 -9.73 -1.98 20.37
C TRP A 147 -10.51 -0.73 19.97
N LEU A 148 -11.62 -0.94 19.26
CA LEU A 148 -12.44 0.15 18.69
C LEU A 148 -13.06 1.03 19.78
N LEU A 149 -13.37 0.48 20.95
CA LEU A 149 -13.76 1.26 22.13
C LEU A 149 -12.66 2.25 22.54
N ASN A 150 -11.40 1.80 22.60
CA ASN A 150 -10.28 2.67 23.02
C ASN A 150 -10.03 3.77 21.99
N ILE A 151 -10.08 3.45 20.70
CA ILE A 151 -10.01 4.45 19.63
C ILE A 151 -11.15 5.47 19.76
N ALA A 152 -12.40 5.02 19.93
CA ALA A 152 -13.53 5.92 20.08
C ALA A 152 -13.37 6.88 21.29
N TYR A 153 -12.85 6.40 22.43
CA TYR A 153 -12.51 7.29 23.55
C TYR A 153 -11.35 8.26 23.26
N MET A 154 -10.34 7.84 22.49
CA MET A 154 -9.26 8.72 22.05
C MET A 154 -9.76 9.86 21.17
N THR A 155 -10.71 9.58 20.25
CA THR A 155 -11.31 10.62 19.41
C THR A 155 -11.98 11.73 20.21
N LEU A 156 -12.36 11.47 21.46
CA LEU A 156 -13.00 12.46 22.34
C LEU A 156 -12.05 13.08 23.38
N GLY A 157 -10.75 12.76 23.33
CA GLY A 157 -9.78 13.19 24.35
C GLY A 157 -10.01 12.58 25.73
N GLN A 158 -10.70 11.44 25.79
CA GLN A 158 -11.12 10.81 27.05
C GLN A 158 -10.25 9.58 27.42
N TYR A 159 -9.43 9.08 26.51
CA TYR A 159 -8.45 8.05 26.82
C TYR A 159 -7.29 8.61 27.68
N PRO A 160 -6.74 7.87 28.66
CA PRO A 160 -7.14 6.53 29.08
C PRO A 160 -8.26 6.52 30.13
N HIS A 161 -8.54 7.65 30.78
CA HIS A 161 -9.32 7.69 32.02
C HIS A 161 -10.81 7.42 31.84
N GLY A 162 -11.38 7.77 30.69
CA GLY A 162 -12.76 7.50 30.31
C GLY A 162 -13.01 6.04 29.96
N VAL A 163 -11.98 5.28 29.55
CA VAL A 163 -12.14 3.86 29.21
C VAL A 163 -12.33 3.03 30.49
N PRO A 164 -13.36 2.15 30.57
CA PRO A 164 -13.49 1.19 31.66
C PRO A 164 -12.21 0.38 31.85
N THR A 165 -11.68 0.34 33.07
CA THR A 165 -10.35 -0.24 33.38
C THR A 165 -10.16 -1.66 32.84
N LYS A 166 -11.21 -2.50 32.85
CA LYS A 166 -11.16 -3.88 32.33
C LYS A 166 -10.94 -3.98 30.81
N PHE A 167 -11.29 -2.94 30.06
CA PHE A 167 -11.23 -2.90 28.59
C PHE A 167 -10.15 -1.95 28.07
N ARG A 168 -9.45 -1.22 28.95
CA ARG A 168 -8.39 -0.28 28.57
C ARG A 168 -7.22 -1.00 27.90
N ILE A 169 -6.80 -0.52 26.73
CA ILE A 169 -5.48 -0.83 26.15
C ILE A 169 -4.45 0.00 26.92
N PRO A 170 -3.30 -0.55 27.36
CA PRO A 170 -2.29 0.18 28.12
C PRO A 170 -1.75 1.41 27.38
N THR A 171 -1.42 2.49 28.10
CA THR A 171 -0.86 3.71 27.48
C THR A 171 0.48 3.48 26.80
N ALA A 172 1.24 2.48 27.28
CA ALA A 172 2.50 2.07 26.65
C ALA A 172 2.34 1.54 25.21
N ALA A 173 1.12 1.17 24.80
CA ALA A 173 0.83 0.80 23.41
C ALA A 173 0.89 2.00 22.45
N PHE A 174 0.79 3.22 22.98
CA PHE A 174 0.72 4.47 22.21
C PHE A 174 1.89 5.39 22.52
N THR A 175 3.02 4.80 22.92
CA THR A 175 4.30 5.48 23.12
C THR A 175 5.34 4.84 22.21
N SER A 176 6.18 5.65 21.58
CA SER A 176 7.24 5.14 20.71
C SER A 176 8.22 4.22 21.44
N ALA A 177 8.72 3.23 20.71
CA ALA A 177 9.79 2.36 21.19
C ALA A 177 11.14 3.09 21.18
N ALA A 178 11.36 3.99 20.23
CA ALA A 178 12.58 4.78 20.11
C ALA A 178 12.50 5.99 21.04
N ARG A 179 13.51 6.15 21.90
CA ARG A 179 13.65 7.39 22.68
C ARG A 179 14.25 8.44 21.75
N ASP A 180 13.61 9.61 21.70
CA ASP A 180 14.09 10.80 20.98
C ASP A 180 14.03 10.71 19.44
N PHE A 181 13.21 9.80 18.87
CA PHE A 181 12.87 9.88 17.44
C PHE A 181 11.95 11.09 17.19
N PRO A 182 12.22 11.92 16.18
CA PRO A 182 11.46 13.15 15.98
C PRO A 182 10.07 12.86 15.40
N GLU A 183 9.12 13.73 15.68
CA GLU A 183 7.77 13.60 15.14
C GLU A 183 7.71 14.13 13.70
N PHE A 184 7.22 13.29 12.78
CA PHE A 184 6.93 13.66 11.39
C PHE A 184 5.57 14.33 11.31
N LYS A 185 5.46 15.33 10.42
CA LYS A 185 4.24 16.11 10.27
C LYS A 185 3.65 15.93 8.89
N ASP A 186 2.34 15.73 8.82
CA ASP A 186 1.64 15.84 7.56
C ASP A 186 1.58 17.31 7.11
N VAL A 187 2.09 17.60 5.92
CA VAL A 187 2.10 18.93 5.30
C VAL A 187 1.28 18.98 4.00
N ALA A 188 0.61 17.90 3.61
CA ALA A 188 -0.08 17.78 2.32
C ALA A 188 -1.09 18.91 2.07
N ILE A 189 -1.90 19.28 3.06
CA ILE A 189 -2.89 20.36 2.96
C ILE A 189 -2.24 21.69 2.58
N SER A 190 -1.11 22.01 3.20
CA SER A 190 -0.42 23.29 2.98
C SER A 190 0.18 23.40 1.58
N LEU A 191 0.43 22.26 0.95
CA LEU A 191 1.00 22.12 -0.38
C LEU A 191 -0.05 21.83 -1.47
N GLY A 192 -1.32 21.60 -1.09
CA GLY A 192 -2.39 21.24 -2.02
C GLY A 192 -2.31 19.81 -2.55
N LEU A 193 -1.68 18.90 -1.79
CA LEU A 193 -1.47 17.50 -2.15
C LEU A 193 -2.43 16.52 -1.44
N ASP A 194 -3.31 17.02 -0.58
CA ASP A 194 -4.27 16.27 0.24
C ASP A 194 -5.51 15.81 -0.55
N VAL A 195 -5.28 15.19 -1.71
CA VAL A 195 -6.35 14.72 -2.58
C VAL A 195 -7.20 13.67 -1.84
N GLU A 196 -8.50 13.91 -1.78
CA GLU A 196 -9.47 12.93 -1.32
C GLU A 196 -9.69 11.86 -2.39
N GLY A 197 -9.53 10.60 -2.00
CA GLY A 197 -9.77 9.48 -2.91
C GLY A 197 -9.84 8.13 -2.19
N LEU A 198 -10.03 7.10 -3.02
CA LEU A 198 -9.87 5.70 -2.63
C LEU A 198 -8.40 5.28 -2.72
N SER A 199 -8.13 4.03 -2.32
CA SER A 199 -6.82 3.38 -2.49
C SER A 199 -6.20 3.69 -3.85
N GLY A 200 -4.89 3.79 -3.96
CA GLY A 200 -4.25 4.02 -5.25
C GLY A 200 -2.75 3.80 -5.16
N GLY A 201 -2.06 4.17 -6.23
CA GLY A 201 -0.60 4.23 -6.25
C GLY A 201 -0.04 5.64 -6.30
N ALA A 202 1.22 5.77 -5.90
CA ALA A 202 1.97 7.03 -5.85
C ALA A 202 3.32 6.91 -6.54
N ILE A 203 3.78 7.97 -7.19
CA ILE A 203 5.16 8.13 -7.67
C ILE A 203 5.66 9.50 -7.20
N MET A 204 6.89 9.55 -6.71
CA MET A 204 7.65 10.78 -6.53
C MET A 204 8.84 10.77 -7.49
N GLU A 205 8.87 11.67 -8.48
CA GLU A 205 9.89 11.69 -9.54
C GLU A 205 9.95 13.05 -10.27
N ASP A 206 11.09 13.41 -10.83
CA ASP A 206 11.27 14.62 -11.66
C ASP A 206 10.77 14.40 -13.10
N PHE A 207 9.46 14.50 -13.32
CA PHE A 207 8.86 14.22 -14.64
C PHE A 207 9.14 15.32 -15.67
N ASN A 208 9.44 16.54 -15.24
CA ASN A 208 9.69 17.67 -16.13
C ASN A 208 11.18 18.03 -16.29
N ASN A 209 12.07 17.24 -15.68
CA ASN A 209 13.53 17.39 -15.70
C ASN A 209 14.03 18.77 -15.23
N ASP A 210 13.36 19.36 -14.23
CA ASP A 210 13.77 20.63 -13.62
C ASP A 210 14.59 20.46 -12.31
N GLY A 211 14.85 19.20 -11.98
CA GLY A 211 15.56 18.69 -10.81
C GLY A 211 14.66 18.50 -9.59
N ARG A 212 13.40 18.94 -9.60
CA ARG A 212 12.48 18.89 -8.45
C ARG A 212 11.62 17.63 -8.56
N LEU A 213 11.31 17.03 -7.41
CA LEU A 213 10.46 15.86 -7.39
C LEU A 213 9.00 16.29 -7.50
N ASP A 214 8.34 15.81 -8.55
CA ASP A 214 6.91 15.94 -8.80
C ASP A 214 6.15 14.76 -8.17
N ILE A 215 4.83 14.88 -8.05
CA ILE A 215 3.97 13.81 -7.52
C ILE A 215 2.97 13.36 -8.57
N PHE A 216 2.95 12.05 -8.86
CA PHE A 216 1.88 11.41 -9.60
C PHE A 216 1.11 10.46 -8.69
N ALA A 217 -0.22 10.59 -8.66
CA ALA A 217 -1.07 9.76 -7.83
C ALA A 217 -2.26 9.21 -8.63
N THR A 218 -2.65 7.97 -8.33
CA THR A 218 -3.85 7.35 -8.86
C THR A 218 -4.86 7.12 -7.74
N SER A 219 -6.10 6.81 -8.11
CA SER A 219 -7.12 6.37 -7.17
C SER A 219 -7.97 5.30 -7.82
N TYR A 220 -8.45 4.33 -7.04
CA TYR A 220 -8.89 3.02 -7.50
C TYR A 220 -10.31 3.01 -8.09
N GLY A 221 -11.16 3.99 -7.77
CA GLY A 221 -12.51 4.04 -8.32
C GLY A 221 -12.50 4.12 -9.85
N LEU A 222 -13.51 3.51 -10.48
CA LEU A 222 -13.60 3.38 -11.94
C LEU A 222 -13.62 4.72 -12.70
N ARG A 223 -13.91 5.81 -12.00
CA ARG A 223 -13.98 7.18 -12.54
C ARG A 223 -13.15 8.17 -11.75
N ASP A 224 -12.30 7.68 -10.85
CA ASP A 224 -11.45 8.55 -10.05
C ASP A 224 -10.28 9.01 -10.91
N GLN A 225 -10.04 10.32 -10.95
CA GLN A 225 -9.06 10.93 -11.83
C GLN A 225 -7.65 10.76 -11.25
N CYS A 226 -6.71 10.19 -12.01
CA CYS A 226 -5.29 10.28 -11.66
C CYS A 226 -4.83 11.74 -11.67
N ARG A 227 -3.83 12.07 -10.87
CA ARG A 227 -3.34 13.44 -10.66
C ARG A 227 -1.84 13.51 -10.90
N LEU A 228 -1.41 14.59 -11.55
CA LEU A 228 -0.01 14.97 -11.67
C LEU A 228 0.18 16.36 -11.10
N PHE A 229 1.11 16.49 -10.18
CA PHE A 229 1.46 17.74 -9.50
C PHE A 229 2.91 18.08 -9.80
N PHE A 230 3.15 19.21 -10.47
CA PHE A 230 4.50 19.70 -10.67
C PHE A 230 4.94 20.60 -9.51
N GLN A 231 6.12 20.31 -8.97
CA GLN A 231 6.69 21.13 -7.91
C GLN A 231 7.24 22.44 -8.48
N GLN A 232 6.85 23.54 -7.87
CA GLN A 232 7.28 24.88 -8.23
C GLN A 232 8.56 25.25 -7.50
N ALA A 233 9.29 26.25 -8.02
CA ALA A 233 10.55 26.69 -7.45
C ALA A 233 10.43 27.27 -6.01
N ASP A 234 9.22 27.60 -5.55
CA ASP A 234 8.95 28.06 -4.19
C ASP A 234 8.53 26.94 -3.24
N GLY A 235 8.56 25.68 -3.69
CA GLY A 235 8.18 24.48 -2.93
C GLY A 235 6.69 24.14 -2.98
N SER A 236 5.84 25.00 -3.56
CA SER A 236 4.43 24.69 -3.76
C SER A 236 4.22 23.67 -4.90
N PHE A 237 3.04 23.06 -4.97
CA PHE A 237 2.67 22.13 -6.04
C PHE A 237 1.53 22.67 -6.89
N GLU A 238 1.62 22.49 -8.21
CA GLU A 238 0.57 22.83 -9.17
C GLU A 238 -0.05 21.56 -9.76
N ASP A 239 -1.38 21.40 -9.66
CA ASP A 239 -2.09 20.33 -10.36
C ASP A 239 -2.11 20.61 -11.88
N VAL A 240 -1.27 19.89 -12.61
CA VAL A 240 -1.10 20.01 -14.06
C VAL A 240 -1.86 18.92 -14.83
N THR A 241 -2.69 18.11 -14.17
CA THR A 241 -3.37 16.93 -14.76
C THR A 241 -4.02 17.21 -16.10
N ALA A 242 -4.75 18.33 -16.21
CA ALA A 242 -5.41 18.72 -17.46
C ALA A 242 -4.42 19.21 -18.52
N ALA A 243 -3.43 20.01 -18.12
CA ALA A 243 -2.40 20.54 -19.02
C ALA A 243 -1.50 19.41 -19.57
N ALA A 244 -1.25 18.39 -18.75
CA ALA A 244 -0.47 17.21 -19.09
C ALA A 244 -1.21 16.21 -20.00
N GLY A 245 -2.49 16.44 -20.30
CA GLY A 245 -3.29 15.57 -21.17
C GLY A 245 -3.87 14.32 -20.49
N LEU A 246 -3.89 14.27 -19.16
CA LEU A 246 -4.26 13.09 -18.38
C LEU A 246 -5.75 13.02 -18.01
N THR A 247 -6.54 14.03 -18.38
CA THR A 247 -7.99 14.07 -18.09
C THR A 247 -8.72 12.88 -18.72
N GLY A 248 -9.49 12.15 -17.90
CA GLY A 248 -10.26 10.99 -18.32
C GLY A 248 -9.51 9.67 -18.24
N LEU A 249 -8.21 9.68 -17.88
CA LEU A 249 -7.47 8.47 -17.51
C LEU A 249 -7.80 8.11 -16.06
N PHE A 250 -8.98 7.51 -15.91
CA PHE A 250 -9.51 7.15 -14.60
C PHE A 250 -8.93 5.87 -14.03
N GLY A 251 -9.07 5.71 -12.72
CA GLY A 251 -8.68 4.51 -12.02
C GLY A 251 -7.16 4.35 -11.93
N GLY A 252 -6.75 3.39 -11.12
CA GLY A 252 -5.36 3.01 -10.94
C GLY A 252 -5.21 2.46 -9.54
N LEU A 253 -4.91 1.17 -9.45
CA LEU A 253 -4.68 0.52 -8.16
C LEU A 253 -3.23 0.72 -7.71
N ASN A 254 -2.32 0.73 -8.68
CA ASN A 254 -0.89 0.83 -8.49
C ASN A 254 -0.30 1.56 -9.72
N THR A 255 0.85 2.21 -9.54
CA THR A 255 1.57 2.91 -10.61
C THR A 255 3.08 2.81 -10.39
N LEU A 256 3.83 2.80 -11.49
CA LEU A 256 5.30 2.67 -11.51
C LEU A 256 5.86 3.59 -12.57
N GLN A 257 7.09 4.04 -12.36
CA GLN A 257 7.83 4.87 -13.32
C GLN A 257 9.02 4.13 -13.93
N ALA A 258 9.36 4.48 -15.17
CA ALA A 258 10.56 4.02 -15.86
C ALA A 258 10.81 4.89 -17.09
N ASP A 259 12.07 5.10 -17.47
CA ASP A 259 12.44 5.52 -18.83
C ASP A 259 12.48 4.26 -19.70
N TYR A 260 11.33 3.87 -20.30
CA TYR A 260 11.22 2.56 -20.96
C TYR A 260 11.79 2.55 -22.38
N ASP A 261 11.91 3.73 -23.01
CA ASP A 261 12.42 3.89 -24.38
C ASP A 261 13.81 4.54 -24.45
N ASN A 262 14.44 4.74 -23.28
CA ASN A 262 15.80 5.26 -23.11
C ASN A 262 15.97 6.67 -23.71
N ASP A 263 14.92 7.50 -23.67
CA ASP A 263 14.96 8.87 -24.18
C ASP A 263 15.40 9.91 -23.14
N GLY A 264 15.63 9.48 -21.90
CA GLY A 264 16.06 10.30 -20.78
C GLY A 264 14.92 11.01 -20.06
N LYS A 265 13.66 10.63 -20.31
CA LYS A 265 12.48 11.14 -19.63
C LYS A 265 11.75 9.99 -18.99
N VAL A 266 11.32 10.20 -17.75
CA VAL A 266 10.63 9.14 -17.03
C VAL A 266 9.16 9.08 -17.47
N ASP A 267 8.72 7.88 -17.85
CA ASP A 267 7.35 7.52 -18.25
C ASP A 267 6.57 6.91 -17.08
N ILE A 268 5.25 6.73 -17.25
CA ILE A 268 4.35 6.24 -16.20
C ILE A 268 3.57 5.01 -16.66
N LEU A 269 3.57 3.96 -15.85
CA LEU A 269 2.72 2.77 -16.00
C LEU A 269 1.63 2.76 -14.93
N ILE A 270 0.35 2.74 -15.33
CA ILE A 270 -0.81 2.63 -14.43
C ILE A 270 -1.42 1.23 -14.53
N LEU A 271 -1.56 0.55 -13.40
CA LEU A 271 -2.12 -0.80 -13.28
C LEU A 271 -3.57 -0.76 -12.79
N ARG A 272 -4.44 -1.59 -13.38
CA ARG A 272 -5.89 -1.58 -13.10
C ARG A 272 -6.49 -2.97 -12.98
N GLY A 273 -7.69 -3.02 -12.39
CA GLY A 273 -8.54 -4.22 -12.40
C GLY A 273 -8.27 -5.21 -11.26
N GLY A 274 -7.14 -5.10 -10.55
CA GLY A 274 -6.90 -5.85 -9.32
C GLY A 274 -8.07 -5.74 -8.34
N TRP A 275 -8.32 -6.82 -7.61
CA TRP A 275 -9.39 -7.06 -6.62
C TRP A 275 -10.81 -7.16 -7.19
N LEU A 276 -11.08 -6.68 -8.41
CA LEU A 276 -12.43 -6.62 -8.98
C LEU A 276 -12.97 -7.94 -9.53
N ASN A 277 -12.18 -9.02 -9.54
CA ASN A 277 -12.57 -10.32 -10.09
C ASN A 277 -13.19 -10.20 -11.51
N LYS A 278 -14.44 -10.64 -11.70
CA LYS A 278 -15.17 -10.54 -12.98
C LYS A 278 -15.24 -9.11 -13.52
N GLY A 279 -15.31 -8.11 -12.64
CA GLY A 279 -15.29 -6.69 -12.99
C GLY A 279 -13.90 -6.12 -13.32
N GLY A 280 -12.83 -6.91 -13.16
CA GLY A 280 -11.43 -6.45 -13.26
C GLY A 280 -10.84 -6.44 -14.67
N LYS A 281 -11.66 -6.53 -15.70
CA LYS A 281 -11.21 -6.46 -17.12
C LYS A 281 -10.98 -5.02 -17.56
N LEU A 282 -10.09 -4.33 -16.86
CA LEU A 282 -9.70 -2.96 -17.13
C LEU A 282 -8.28 -2.97 -17.72
N PRO A 283 -8.02 -2.25 -18.81
CA PRO A 283 -6.67 -2.17 -19.36
C PRO A 283 -5.75 -1.31 -18.48
N ASN A 284 -4.48 -1.68 -18.46
CA ASN A 284 -3.41 -0.85 -17.92
C ASN A 284 -3.14 0.34 -18.88
N SER A 285 -2.37 1.33 -18.45
CA SER A 285 -1.91 2.44 -19.30
C SER A 285 -0.39 2.60 -19.23
N LEU A 286 0.31 2.60 -20.36
CA LEU A 286 1.67 3.12 -20.47
C LEU A 286 1.60 4.54 -21.04
N LEU A 287 2.07 5.51 -20.27
CA LEU A 287 2.04 6.94 -20.58
C LEU A 287 3.46 7.42 -20.91
N HIS A 288 3.71 7.66 -22.20
CA HIS A 288 4.97 8.18 -22.67
C HIS A 288 5.10 9.68 -22.35
N ASN A 289 6.22 10.09 -21.77
CA ASN A 289 6.53 11.46 -21.45
C ASN A 289 7.05 12.20 -22.68
N ASN A 290 6.28 13.16 -23.20
CA ASN A 290 6.63 13.87 -24.43
C ASN A 290 7.82 14.86 -24.21
N GLY A 291 8.18 15.16 -22.96
CA GLY A 291 9.27 16.08 -22.61
C GLY A 291 8.91 17.57 -22.66
N ASP A 292 7.62 17.88 -22.83
CA ASP A 292 7.06 19.23 -22.81
C ASP A 292 6.04 19.43 -21.68
N GLY A 293 6.08 18.55 -20.68
CA GLY A 293 5.12 18.50 -19.57
C GLY A 293 3.81 17.77 -19.90
N THR A 294 3.71 17.14 -21.07
CA THR A 294 2.53 16.36 -21.47
C THR A 294 2.86 14.87 -21.65
N PHE A 295 1.82 14.03 -21.57
CA PHE A 295 1.94 12.59 -21.71
C PHE A 295 1.02 12.04 -22.80
N THR A 296 1.47 10.96 -23.46
CA THR A 296 0.71 10.22 -24.48
C THR A 296 0.47 8.79 -24.01
N ASP A 297 -0.79 8.34 -23.96
CA ASP A 297 -1.07 6.91 -23.74
C ASP A 297 -0.68 6.10 -24.99
N VAL A 298 0.37 5.29 -24.86
CA VAL A 298 0.95 4.47 -25.94
C VAL A 298 0.64 2.98 -25.78
N THR A 299 -0.19 2.59 -24.81
CA THR A 299 -0.43 1.19 -24.40
C THR A 299 -0.68 0.23 -25.57
N GLU A 300 -1.58 0.59 -26.49
CA GLU A 300 -1.89 -0.24 -27.65
C GLU A 300 -0.76 -0.25 -28.68
N ALA A 301 -0.15 0.92 -28.94
CA ALA A 301 0.95 1.07 -29.88
C ALA A 301 2.21 0.32 -29.43
N ALA A 302 2.49 0.31 -28.13
CA ALA A 302 3.58 -0.41 -27.48
C ALA A 302 3.33 -1.92 -27.39
N GLY A 303 2.12 -2.41 -27.70
CA GLY A 303 1.80 -3.84 -27.65
C GLY A 303 1.44 -4.37 -26.25
N LEU A 304 1.09 -3.49 -25.30
CA LEU A 304 0.78 -3.83 -23.91
C LEU A 304 -0.72 -3.91 -23.60
N LEU A 305 -1.60 -3.74 -24.59
CA LEU A 305 -3.05 -3.74 -24.35
C LEU A 305 -3.58 -5.14 -24.01
N THR A 306 -3.83 -5.37 -22.72
CA THR A 306 -4.54 -6.54 -22.20
C THR A 306 -5.68 -6.15 -21.27
N TYR A 307 -6.51 -7.13 -20.89
CA TYR A 307 -7.69 -6.94 -20.04
C TYR A 307 -7.66 -7.93 -18.89
N HIS A 308 -6.52 -8.00 -18.21
CA HIS A 308 -6.33 -8.81 -17.02
C HIS A 308 -6.45 -7.94 -15.78
N PRO A 309 -7.03 -8.46 -14.68
CA PRO A 309 -6.99 -7.79 -13.39
C PRO A 309 -5.53 -7.78 -12.91
N THR A 310 -4.93 -6.60 -12.95
CA THR A 310 -3.51 -6.39 -12.63
C THR A 310 -3.38 -5.60 -11.34
N GLN A 311 -2.49 -6.07 -10.46
CA GLN A 311 -2.14 -5.38 -9.21
C GLN A 311 -0.69 -4.89 -9.20
N THR A 312 0.22 -5.68 -9.77
CA THR A 312 1.65 -5.48 -9.59
C THR A 312 2.38 -5.73 -10.89
N ALA A 313 3.46 -4.99 -11.08
CA ALA A 313 4.41 -5.15 -12.16
C ALA A 313 5.79 -4.72 -11.65
N ALA A 314 6.85 -5.07 -12.37
CA ALA A 314 8.20 -4.62 -12.05
C ALA A 314 9.05 -4.58 -13.32
N TRP A 315 9.87 -3.52 -13.43
CA TRP A 315 10.81 -3.30 -14.51
C TRP A 315 12.17 -3.94 -14.20
N ALA A 316 12.78 -4.57 -15.20
CA ALA A 316 14.17 -4.99 -15.17
C ALA A 316 14.67 -5.24 -16.60
N ASP A 317 15.95 -5.05 -16.85
CA ASP A 317 16.61 -5.53 -18.07
C ASP A 317 16.99 -7.01 -17.83
N PHE A 318 16.06 -7.94 -18.08
CA PHE A 318 16.26 -9.33 -17.66
C PHE A 318 17.23 -10.07 -18.58
N ASP A 319 17.42 -9.61 -19.80
CA ASP A 319 18.34 -10.20 -20.77
C ASP A 319 19.62 -9.40 -20.98
N GLY A 320 19.78 -8.25 -20.33
CA GLY A 320 21.00 -7.45 -20.34
C GLY A 320 21.27 -6.75 -21.68
N ASP A 321 20.22 -6.45 -22.45
CA ASP A 321 20.32 -5.81 -23.77
C ASP A 321 20.33 -4.26 -23.70
N GLY A 322 20.12 -3.71 -22.50
CA GLY A 322 20.10 -2.28 -22.23
C GLY A 322 18.73 -1.63 -22.34
N TYR A 323 17.65 -2.39 -22.53
CA TYR A 323 16.28 -1.89 -22.50
C TYR A 323 15.51 -2.52 -21.34
N LEU A 324 14.67 -1.72 -20.68
CA LEU A 324 13.84 -2.24 -19.59
C LEU A 324 12.72 -3.12 -20.13
N ASP A 325 12.64 -4.34 -19.61
CA ASP A 325 11.54 -5.28 -19.78
C ASP A 325 10.53 -5.16 -18.64
N LEU A 326 9.34 -5.71 -18.85
CA LEU A 326 8.23 -5.60 -17.92
C LEU A 326 7.64 -6.96 -17.54
N PHE A 327 7.71 -7.31 -16.26
CA PHE A 327 6.88 -8.40 -15.72
C PHE A 327 5.58 -7.83 -15.15
N ILE A 328 4.45 -8.48 -15.46
CA ILE A 328 3.13 -8.15 -14.93
C ILE A 328 2.53 -9.36 -14.20
N GLY A 329 2.22 -9.16 -12.92
CA GLY A 329 1.53 -10.10 -12.07
C GLY A 329 0.02 -9.93 -12.13
N ASN A 330 -0.68 -10.92 -12.71
CA ASN A 330 -2.14 -10.89 -12.87
C ASN A 330 -2.87 -11.74 -11.82
N GLU A 331 -4.12 -11.40 -11.56
CA GLU A 331 -4.96 -12.05 -10.55
C GLU A 331 -5.83 -13.18 -11.15
N SER A 332 -5.37 -14.41 -11.03
CA SER A 332 -6.22 -15.59 -11.25
C SER A 332 -6.94 -15.99 -9.95
N SER A 333 -8.26 -16.14 -10.00
CA SER A 333 -9.08 -16.47 -8.83
C SER A 333 -10.18 -17.48 -9.16
N LYS A 334 -10.88 -18.00 -8.15
CA LYS A 334 -12.06 -18.85 -8.32
C LYS A 334 -13.26 -18.19 -7.65
N GLN A 335 -14.28 -17.84 -8.42
CA GLN A 335 -15.47 -17.15 -7.96
C GLN A 335 -16.73 -17.91 -8.38
N ASP A 336 -17.66 -18.16 -7.45
CA ASP A 336 -18.91 -18.88 -7.69
C ASP A 336 -18.71 -20.26 -8.37
N GLY A 337 -17.60 -20.93 -8.07
CA GLY A 337 -17.22 -22.19 -8.71
C GLY A 337 -16.60 -22.06 -10.10
N VAL A 338 -16.53 -20.85 -10.67
CA VAL A 338 -15.92 -20.55 -11.96
C VAL A 338 -14.46 -20.14 -11.76
N GLN A 339 -13.55 -20.75 -12.51
CA GLN A 339 -12.15 -20.34 -12.55
C GLN A 339 -11.99 -19.13 -13.46
N LEU A 340 -11.49 -18.02 -12.93
CA LEU A 340 -11.01 -16.87 -13.68
C LEU A 340 -9.50 -17.06 -13.87
N SER A 341 -9.07 -17.16 -15.12
CA SER A 341 -7.68 -17.47 -15.47
C SER A 341 -7.07 -16.28 -16.21
N HIS A 342 -6.04 -15.72 -15.59
CA HIS A 342 -5.30 -14.55 -16.02
C HIS A 342 -3.81 -14.86 -15.83
N PRO A 343 -3.12 -15.38 -16.88
CA PRO A 343 -1.70 -15.72 -16.77
C PRO A 343 -0.87 -14.46 -16.52
N CYS A 344 0.22 -14.60 -15.77
CA CYS A 344 1.24 -13.55 -15.67
C CYS A 344 1.89 -13.32 -17.04
N GLU A 345 2.51 -12.15 -17.18
CA GLU A 345 3.07 -11.68 -18.45
C GLU A 345 4.52 -11.22 -18.22
N LEU A 346 5.38 -11.47 -19.19
CA LEU A 346 6.75 -10.98 -19.26
C LEU A 346 6.89 -10.41 -20.67
N TYR A 347 7.16 -9.12 -20.74
CA TYR A 347 7.26 -8.36 -21.97
C TYR A 347 8.72 -8.01 -22.23
N HIS A 348 9.29 -8.58 -23.30
CA HIS A 348 10.61 -8.19 -23.81
C HIS A 348 10.49 -6.89 -24.60
N ASN A 349 11.32 -5.91 -24.29
CA ASN A 349 11.37 -4.63 -24.99
C ASN A 349 12.19 -4.78 -26.27
N ARG A 350 11.62 -4.43 -27.42
CA ARG A 350 12.30 -4.59 -28.72
C ARG A 350 13.31 -3.47 -29.01
N GLY A 351 13.41 -2.46 -28.14
CA GLY A 351 14.25 -1.28 -28.33
C GLY A 351 13.75 -0.28 -29.38
N ASP A 352 12.50 -0.45 -29.83
CA ASP A 352 11.82 0.46 -30.77
C ASP A 352 10.54 1.09 -30.19
N GLY A 353 10.40 1.03 -28.86
CA GLY A 353 9.22 1.49 -28.12
C GLY A 353 8.07 0.47 -28.10
N THR A 354 8.29 -0.75 -28.60
CA THR A 354 7.30 -1.83 -28.57
C THR A 354 7.77 -3.04 -27.79
N PHE A 355 6.81 -3.83 -27.29
CA PHE A 355 7.04 -5.00 -26.46
C PHE A 355 6.53 -6.29 -27.11
N GLU A 356 7.16 -7.41 -26.75
CA GLU A 356 6.69 -8.77 -27.06
C GLU A 356 6.41 -9.56 -25.78
N ASN A 357 5.20 -10.12 -25.64
CA ASN A 357 4.93 -11.02 -24.52
C ASN A 357 5.63 -12.38 -24.73
N VAL A 358 6.69 -12.63 -23.97
CA VAL A 358 7.55 -13.81 -24.02
C VAL A 358 7.32 -14.75 -22.83
N ALA A 359 6.32 -14.49 -21.99
CA ALA A 359 6.05 -15.26 -20.76
C ALA A 359 5.90 -16.77 -20.99
N ALA A 360 5.29 -17.16 -22.12
CA ALA A 360 5.11 -18.57 -22.47
C ALA A 360 6.42 -19.25 -22.87
N GLN A 361 7.34 -18.50 -23.49
CA GLN A 361 8.67 -18.98 -23.88
C GLN A 361 9.57 -19.15 -22.66
N THR A 362 9.49 -18.25 -21.68
CA THR A 362 10.31 -18.27 -20.46
C THR A 362 9.70 -19.12 -19.34
N GLY A 363 8.45 -19.55 -19.47
CA GLY A 363 7.73 -20.32 -18.45
C GLY A 363 7.15 -19.47 -17.31
N LEU A 364 7.16 -18.14 -17.46
CA LEU A 364 6.60 -17.20 -16.49
C LEU A 364 5.11 -16.89 -16.71
N ASN A 365 4.44 -17.53 -17.68
CA ASN A 365 2.99 -17.38 -17.94
C ASN A 365 2.08 -18.15 -16.97
N PHE A 366 2.54 -18.43 -15.75
CA PHE A 366 1.75 -19.18 -14.78
C PHE A 366 0.54 -18.37 -14.29
N THR A 367 -0.47 -19.07 -13.80
CA THR A 367 -1.68 -18.46 -13.23
C THR A 367 -1.67 -18.59 -11.72
N ALA A 368 -1.78 -17.49 -11.00
CA ALA A 368 -1.86 -17.44 -9.55
C ALA A 368 -2.60 -16.18 -9.09
N PHE A 369 -2.89 -16.03 -7.80
CA PHE A 369 -3.44 -14.78 -7.26
C PHE A 369 -2.28 -13.88 -6.81
N VAL A 370 -1.58 -13.29 -7.79
CA VAL A 370 -0.34 -12.54 -7.57
C VAL A 370 -0.63 -11.20 -6.89
N LYS A 371 0.18 -10.83 -5.88
CA LYS A 371 0.02 -9.59 -5.11
C LYS A 371 1.25 -8.69 -5.06
N GLY A 372 2.43 -9.24 -5.30
CA GLY A 372 3.67 -8.46 -5.40
C GLY A 372 4.67 -9.17 -6.28
N CYS A 373 5.51 -8.41 -6.96
CA CYS A 373 6.67 -8.92 -7.67
C CYS A 373 7.83 -7.95 -7.51
N ALA A 374 9.05 -8.48 -7.43
CA ALA A 374 10.26 -7.68 -7.32
C ALA A 374 11.41 -8.39 -8.04
N TRP A 375 12.27 -7.59 -8.69
CA TRP A 375 13.51 -8.05 -9.31
C TRP A 375 14.70 -7.78 -8.38
N SER A 376 15.66 -8.70 -8.35
CA SER A 376 16.94 -8.54 -7.64
C SER A 376 17.98 -9.49 -8.22
N ASP A 377 19.26 -9.12 -8.20
CA ASP A 377 20.37 -10.03 -8.53
C ASP A 377 20.76 -10.82 -7.27
N VAL A 378 19.96 -11.84 -6.92
CA VAL A 378 19.99 -12.51 -5.60
C VAL A 378 21.32 -13.19 -5.33
N ASN A 379 22.01 -13.64 -6.37
CA ASN A 379 23.28 -14.35 -6.28
C ASN A 379 24.49 -13.53 -6.77
N ASN A 380 24.29 -12.23 -7.03
CA ASN A 380 25.30 -11.29 -7.53
C ASN A 380 25.98 -11.80 -8.82
N ASP A 381 25.23 -12.46 -9.72
CA ASP A 381 25.72 -13.00 -10.99
C ASP A 381 25.52 -12.07 -12.20
N GLY A 382 24.93 -10.90 -11.95
CA GLY A 382 24.67 -9.85 -12.94
C GLY A 382 23.41 -10.08 -13.77
N ARG A 383 22.55 -11.04 -13.40
CA ARG A 383 21.24 -11.26 -14.03
C ARG A 383 20.12 -11.04 -13.02
N PRO A 384 19.11 -10.21 -13.33
CA PRO A 384 17.95 -10.03 -12.45
C PRO A 384 17.14 -11.32 -12.30
N ASP A 385 16.87 -11.70 -11.05
CA ASP A 385 16.00 -12.79 -10.62
C ASP A 385 14.63 -12.24 -10.17
N LEU A 386 13.56 -13.02 -10.32
CA LEU A 386 12.19 -12.57 -10.04
C LEU A 386 11.60 -13.27 -8.82
N PHE A 387 11.20 -12.51 -7.80
CA PHE A 387 10.34 -13.00 -6.73
C PHE A 387 8.87 -12.63 -6.98
N VAL A 388 7.95 -13.54 -6.66
CA VAL A 388 6.51 -13.34 -6.81
C VAL A 388 5.77 -13.79 -5.55
N SER A 389 5.07 -12.84 -4.94
CA SER A 389 4.15 -13.02 -3.82
C SER A 389 2.81 -13.55 -4.33
N VAL A 390 2.34 -14.67 -3.76
CA VAL A 390 1.12 -15.38 -4.18
C VAL A 390 0.17 -15.55 -3.01
N LEU A 391 -0.90 -14.76 -2.99
CA LEU A 391 -1.82 -14.74 -1.85
C LEU A 391 -2.54 -16.08 -1.65
N GLY A 392 -2.33 -16.66 -0.47
CA GLY A 392 -2.93 -17.93 -0.04
C GLY A 392 -2.22 -19.18 -0.56
N ASN A 393 -1.03 -19.04 -1.15
CA ASN A 393 -0.22 -20.16 -1.65
C ASN A 393 1.28 -19.90 -1.39
N ALA A 394 2.13 -20.89 -1.71
CA ALA A 394 3.57 -20.70 -1.65
C ALA A 394 4.04 -19.60 -2.62
N ASN A 395 4.87 -18.68 -2.13
CA ASN A 395 5.58 -17.70 -2.94
C ASN A 395 6.59 -18.38 -3.88
N ARG A 396 7.04 -17.65 -4.90
CA ARG A 396 7.92 -18.16 -5.96
C ARG A 396 9.14 -17.29 -6.13
N LEU A 397 10.28 -17.92 -6.42
CA LEU A 397 11.54 -17.26 -6.71
C LEU A 397 12.07 -17.90 -7.99
N TYR A 398 12.33 -17.11 -9.01
CA TYR A 398 12.79 -17.55 -10.31
C TYR A 398 14.19 -17.01 -10.56
N LEU A 399 15.20 -17.88 -10.47
CA LEU A 399 16.57 -17.51 -10.78
C LEU A 399 16.76 -17.44 -12.29
N ASN A 400 17.33 -16.35 -12.78
CA ASN A 400 17.62 -16.15 -14.19
C ASN A 400 18.91 -16.88 -14.55
N ARG A 401 18.73 -17.99 -15.27
CA ARG A 401 19.83 -18.84 -15.77
C ARG A 401 20.10 -18.63 -17.25
N GLY A 402 19.41 -17.68 -17.86
CA GLY A 402 19.46 -17.44 -19.29
C GLY A 402 20.66 -16.61 -19.74
N GLY A 403 20.75 -16.42 -21.05
CA GLY A 403 21.69 -15.49 -21.68
C GLY A 403 20.96 -14.35 -22.39
N HIS A 404 21.72 -13.50 -23.08
CA HIS A 404 21.25 -12.28 -23.76
C HIS A 404 20.45 -12.51 -25.06
N THR A 405 20.02 -13.74 -25.34
CA THR A 405 19.28 -14.04 -26.58
C THR A 405 18.04 -14.87 -26.30
N ALA A 406 17.03 -14.68 -27.14
CA ALA A 406 15.76 -15.40 -27.04
C ALA A 406 15.91 -16.93 -26.92
N GLN A 407 16.94 -17.52 -27.55
CA GLN A 407 17.17 -18.97 -27.48
C GLN A 407 17.71 -19.43 -26.12
N ASP A 408 18.33 -18.52 -25.37
CA ASP A 408 19.01 -18.80 -24.11
C ASP A 408 18.19 -18.38 -22.89
N TRP A 409 17.12 -17.58 -23.02
CA TRP A 409 16.28 -17.16 -21.91
C TRP A 409 15.72 -18.34 -21.12
N GLN A 410 16.07 -18.44 -19.82
CA GLN A 410 15.66 -19.52 -18.94
C GLN A 410 15.55 -19.06 -17.50
N PHE A 411 14.47 -19.46 -16.84
CA PHE A 411 14.26 -19.22 -15.41
C PHE A 411 14.12 -20.55 -14.64
N GLU A 412 14.78 -20.64 -13.49
CA GLU A 412 14.74 -21.78 -12.57
C GLU A 412 13.89 -21.41 -11.33
N GLU A 413 12.73 -22.06 -11.14
CA GLU A 413 11.96 -21.88 -9.90
C GLU A 413 12.69 -22.53 -8.71
N LYS A 414 12.95 -21.73 -7.66
CA LYS A 414 13.85 -22.07 -6.55
C LYS A 414 13.24 -21.86 -5.17
N ALA A 415 12.04 -21.31 -5.01
CA ALA A 415 11.56 -20.82 -3.71
C ALA A 415 11.62 -21.86 -2.59
N ALA A 416 11.25 -23.11 -2.88
CA ALA A 416 11.28 -24.20 -1.90
C ALA A 416 12.71 -24.54 -1.45
N ALA A 417 13.66 -24.57 -2.40
CA ALA A 417 15.06 -24.86 -2.11
C ALA A 417 15.78 -23.66 -1.45
N ALA A 418 15.38 -22.44 -1.80
CA ALA A 418 15.89 -21.20 -1.25
C ALA A 418 15.33 -20.89 0.16
N GLY A 419 14.16 -21.44 0.51
CA GLY A 419 13.53 -21.26 1.82
C GLY A 419 12.59 -20.05 1.93
N VAL A 420 12.04 -19.56 0.81
CA VAL A 420 11.30 -18.28 0.72
C VAL A 420 9.81 -18.43 0.34
N GLN A 421 9.22 -19.60 0.55
CA GLN A 421 7.81 -19.86 0.20
C GLN A 421 6.78 -19.18 1.12
N GLU A 422 7.23 -18.71 2.28
CA GLU A 422 6.40 -18.10 3.33
C GLU A 422 6.47 -16.57 3.25
N PRO A 423 5.51 -15.82 3.84
CA PRO A 423 4.24 -16.31 4.39
C PRO A 423 3.31 -16.81 3.29
N VAL A 424 2.35 -17.68 3.64
CA VAL A 424 1.37 -18.23 2.69
C VAL A 424 0.34 -17.16 2.28
N PHE A 425 -0.11 -16.34 3.22
CA PHE A 425 -0.93 -15.19 2.90
C PHE A 425 -0.04 -13.95 2.73
N SER A 426 0.65 -13.89 1.59
CA SER A 426 1.56 -12.81 1.22
C SER A 426 0.89 -11.70 0.40
N PHE A 427 1.40 -10.46 0.51
CA PHE A 427 0.91 -9.33 -0.28
C PHE A 427 2.05 -8.48 -0.86
N PRO A 428 2.41 -7.26 -0.38
CA PRO A 428 3.57 -6.55 -0.94
C PRO A 428 4.88 -7.26 -0.57
N THR A 429 5.89 -7.10 -1.43
CA THR A 429 7.22 -7.69 -1.29
C THR A 429 8.27 -6.81 -1.96
N TRP A 430 9.52 -6.85 -1.48
CA TRP A 430 10.65 -6.13 -2.07
C TRP A 430 12.00 -6.75 -1.67
N PHE A 431 13.03 -6.36 -2.41
CA PHE A 431 14.43 -6.62 -2.09
C PHE A 431 15.14 -5.35 -1.62
N PHE A 432 16.06 -5.51 -0.68
CA PHE A 432 16.87 -4.45 -0.08
C PHE A 432 18.03 -5.06 0.71
N ASP A 433 19.16 -4.37 0.84
CA ASP A 433 20.26 -4.80 1.72
C ASP A 433 20.05 -4.17 3.12
N TYR A 434 19.34 -4.86 4.02
CA TYR A 434 18.92 -4.26 5.30
C TYR A 434 20.06 -4.18 6.31
N ASP A 435 21.10 -5.03 6.17
CA ASP A 435 22.24 -5.09 7.09
C ASP A 435 23.58 -4.63 6.48
N ASN A 436 23.54 -4.13 5.24
CA ASN A 436 24.68 -3.62 4.47
C ASN A 436 25.79 -4.67 4.28
N ASP A 437 25.42 -5.94 4.05
CA ASP A 437 26.37 -7.03 3.82
C ASP A 437 26.76 -7.25 2.34
N GLY A 438 26.10 -6.54 1.43
CA GLY A 438 26.32 -6.59 -0.01
C GLY A 438 25.45 -7.62 -0.76
N PHE A 439 24.54 -8.31 -0.06
CA PHE A 439 23.51 -9.16 -0.66
C PHE A 439 22.13 -8.59 -0.35
N GLU A 440 21.27 -8.48 -1.36
CA GLU A 440 19.91 -8.04 -1.11
C GLU A 440 19.11 -9.15 -0.42
N ASP A 441 18.45 -8.77 0.65
CA ASP A 441 17.51 -9.54 1.45
C ASP A 441 16.08 -9.35 0.94
N LEU A 442 15.19 -10.25 1.37
CA LEU A 442 13.81 -10.27 0.89
C LEU A 442 12.84 -10.02 2.05
N PHE A 443 11.99 -9.00 1.91
CA PHE A 443 10.84 -8.83 2.78
C PHE A 443 9.55 -9.23 2.06
N VAL A 444 8.68 -9.94 2.78
CA VAL A 444 7.34 -10.32 2.31
C VAL A 444 6.32 -10.05 3.42
N SER A 445 5.38 -9.14 3.17
CA SER A 445 4.36 -8.78 4.17
C SER A 445 3.28 -9.86 4.29
N GLY A 446 2.75 -10.03 5.50
CA GLY A 446 1.61 -10.90 5.79
C GLY A 446 0.26 -10.19 5.64
N TYR A 447 -0.71 -10.86 5.00
CA TYR A 447 -2.06 -10.38 4.72
C TYR A 447 -3.11 -11.51 4.85
N ASP A 448 -3.34 -11.98 6.07
CA ASP A 448 -4.15 -13.17 6.33
C ASP A 448 -5.66 -13.00 6.02
N LEU A 449 -6.07 -13.51 4.85
CA LEU A 449 -7.46 -13.46 4.39
C LEU A 449 -8.46 -14.15 5.32
N ARG A 450 -8.01 -15.09 6.18
CA ARG A 450 -8.88 -15.83 7.10
C ARG A 450 -9.34 -14.96 8.26
N ARG A 451 -8.72 -13.81 8.47
CA ARG A 451 -8.88 -12.94 9.64
C ARG A 451 -9.15 -11.47 9.31
N LEU A 452 -9.53 -11.13 8.08
CA LEU A 452 -9.84 -9.74 7.69
C LEU A 452 -10.93 -9.08 8.56
N ASN A 453 -11.86 -9.88 9.09
CA ASN A 453 -12.88 -9.41 10.01
C ASN A 453 -12.41 -9.31 11.47
N GLN A 454 -11.12 -9.50 11.75
CA GLN A 454 -10.50 -9.49 13.09
C GLN A 454 -9.22 -8.65 13.14
N VAL A 455 -8.92 -7.83 12.12
CA VAL A 455 -7.70 -6.99 12.06
C VAL A 455 -7.49 -6.16 13.33
N SER A 456 -8.50 -5.39 13.76
CA SER A 456 -8.43 -4.65 15.04
C SER A 456 -8.37 -5.54 16.28
N GLY A 457 -8.89 -6.77 16.21
CA GLY A 457 -8.76 -7.75 17.28
C GLY A 457 -7.33 -8.27 17.43
N ASP A 458 -6.66 -8.53 16.31
CA ASP A 458 -5.25 -8.90 16.28
C ASP A 458 -4.36 -7.73 16.74
N ALA A 459 -4.69 -6.49 16.35
CA ALA A 459 -4.03 -5.30 16.89
C ALA A 459 -4.18 -5.21 18.42
N ALA A 460 -5.41 -5.35 18.94
CA ALA A 460 -5.61 -5.40 20.40
C ALA A 460 -4.83 -6.52 21.07
N ALA A 461 -4.78 -7.72 20.49
CA ALA A 461 -4.01 -8.84 21.03
C ALA A 461 -2.52 -8.46 21.14
N GLU A 462 -1.92 -7.94 20.06
CA GLU A 462 -0.52 -7.51 20.02
C GLU A 462 -0.23 -6.44 21.09
N TYR A 463 -1.02 -5.36 21.13
CA TYR A 463 -0.84 -4.26 22.11
C TYR A 463 -1.16 -4.65 23.56
N LEU A 464 -1.82 -5.77 23.79
CA LEU A 464 -2.01 -6.36 25.12
C LEU A 464 -0.90 -7.34 25.51
N GLY A 465 0.12 -7.52 24.67
CA GLY A 465 1.17 -8.53 24.87
C GLY A 465 0.67 -9.96 24.74
N GLN A 466 -0.45 -10.17 24.03
CA GLN A 466 -0.98 -11.48 23.66
C GLN A 466 -0.49 -11.85 22.27
N SER A 467 -0.47 -13.14 21.95
CA SER A 467 -0.13 -13.60 20.60
C SER A 467 -1.34 -13.46 19.68
N PRO A 468 -1.30 -12.57 18.67
CA PRO A 468 -2.33 -12.52 17.64
C PRO A 468 -2.35 -13.83 16.84
N GLN A 469 -3.44 -14.09 16.14
CA GLN A 469 -3.64 -15.35 15.40
C GLN A 469 -3.38 -15.22 13.90
N ALA A 470 -3.12 -14.01 13.42
CA ALA A 470 -2.79 -13.75 12.02
C ALA A 470 -1.36 -14.17 11.71
N GLU A 471 -1.12 -14.44 10.43
CA GLU A 471 0.20 -14.74 9.93
C GLU A 471 1.12 -13.50 9.96
N TYR A 472 2.33 -13.67 10.48
CA TYR A 472 3.37 -12.64 10.48
C TYR A 472 4.00 -12.48 9.10
N PRO A 473 4.61 -11.31 8.79
CA PRO A 473 5.47 -11.15 7.63
C PRO A 473 6.69 -12.08 7.71
N ARG A 474 7.53 -12.07 6.67
CA ARG A 474 8.85 -12.67 6.68
C ARG A 474 9.91 -11.67 6.25
N LEU A 475 10.99 -11.58 7.02
CA LEU A 475 12.26 -11.02 6.59
C LEU A 475 13.25 -12.17 6.40
N PHE A 476 13.71 -12.34 5.17
CA PHE A 476 14.62 -13.40 4.76
C PHE A 476 16.00 -12.80 4.47
N ARG A 477 16.98 -13.11 5.31
CA ARG A 477 18.36 -12.70 5.09
C ARG A 477 19.02 -13.58 4.04
N ASN A 478 19.60 -13.00 3.00
CA ASN A 478 20.30 -13.71 1.95
C ASN A 478 21.62 -14.30 2.48
N ASN A 479 21.88 -15.57 2.20
CA ASN A 479 23.10 -16.24 2.65
C ASN A 479 24.25 -16.18 1.63
N GLY A 480 24.05 -15.51 0.49
CA GLY A 480 25.03 -15.38 -0.59
C GLY A 480 25.27 -16.68 -1.37
N ASN A 481 24.35 -17.63 -1.28
CA ASN A 481 24.46 -18.95 -1.90
C ASN A 481 23.10 -19.46 -2.43
N GLU A 482 22.23 -18.54 -2.86
CA GLU A 482 20.87 -18.83 -3.36
C GLU A 482 19.91 -19.42 -2.31
N THR A 483 20.27 -19.31 -1.04
CA THR A 483 19.40 -19.67 0.09
C THR A 483 19.24 -18.50 1.02
N PHE A 484 18.15 -18.51 1.78
CA PHE A 484 17.82 -17.47 2.73
C PHE A 484 17.59 -18.04 4.13
N THR A 485 17.78 -17.18 5.14
CA THR A 485 17.47 -17.45 6.54
C THR A 485 16.33 -16.55 6.99
N ASP A 486 15.23 -17.12 7.49
CA ASP A 486 14.17 -16.33 8.14
C ASP A 486 14.73 -15.72 9.44
N VAL A 487 14.83 -14.39 9.47
CA VAL A 487 15.32 -13.60 10.61
C VAL A 487 14.23 -12.78 11.27
N THR A 488 12.96 -12.97 10.89
CA THR A 488 11.80 -12.16 11.32
C THR A 488 11.74 -11.91 12.82
N ALA A 489 11.82 -12.98 13.63
CA ALA A 489 11.78 -12.86 15.09
C ALA A 489 13.09 -12.29 15.67
N ALA A 490 14.22 -12.55 15.04
CA ALA A 490 15.52 -12.05 15.50
C ALA A 490 15.64 -10.53 15.30
N THR A 491 14.98 -9.99 14.28
CA THR A 491 14.95 -8.56 13.97
C THR A 491 13.74 -7.83 14.58
N GLY A 492 12.84 -8.52 15.28
CA GLY A 492 11.68 -7.92 15.96
C GLY A 492 10.50 -7.58 15.05
N LEU A 493 10.41 -8.24 13.88
CA LEU A 493 9.33 -8.07 12.90
C LEU A 493 8.24 -9.14 13.00
N ASP A 494 8.22 -9.93 14.07
CA ASP A 494 7.16 -10.92 14.40
C ASP A 494 5.88 -10.23 14.90
N LYS A 495 5.40 -9.28 14.10
CA LYS A 495 4.28 -8.37 14.35
C LYS A 495 3.27 -8.48 13.22
N VAL A 496 1.97 -8.34 13.50
CA VAL A 496 0.94 -8.45 12.47
C VAL A 496 0.83 -7.13 11.71
N MET A 497 0.94 -7.17 10.38
CA MET A 497 0.95 -5.96 9.57
C MET A 497 -0.33 -5.75 8.75
N TYR A 498 -0.83 -6.78 8.05
CA TYR A 498 -1.89 -6.59 7.04
C TYR A 498 -1.52 -5.51 6.00
N GLY A 499 -0.25 -5.46 5.61
CA GLY A 499 0.26 -4.47 4.66
C GLY A 499 -0.30 -4.70 3.26
N MET A 500 -0.71 -3.63 2.59
CA MET A 500 -1.10 -3.65 1.17
C MET A 500 -0.15 -2.84 0.30
N GLY A 501 0.17 -1.63 0.73
CA GLY A 501 1.23 -0.83 0.14
C GLY A 501 2.36 -0.62 1.11
N CYS A 502 3.59 -0.67 0.59
CA CYS A 502 4.81 -0.51 1.36
C CYS A 502 5.83 0.22 0.50
N ASN A 503 6.74 0.95 1.13
CA ASN A 503 8.02 1.31 0.52
C ASN A 503 9.07 1.53 1.60
N PHE A 504 10.33 1.67 1.19
CA PHE A 504 11.48 1.77 2.08
C PHE A 504 12.40 2.93 1.69
N GLY A 505 13.18 3.40 2.66
CA GLY A 505 14.08 4.55 2.55
C GLY A 505 14.92 4.69 3.83
N ASP A 506 15.78 5.69 3.92
CA ASP A 506 16.68 5.95 5.06
C ASP A 506 16.24 7.24 5.76
N LEU A 507 15.36 7.13 6.78
CA LEU A 507 14.70 8.30 7.36
C LEU A 507 15.63 9.19 8.15
N ASP A 508 16.63 8.61 8.80
CA ASP A 508 17.53 9.35 9.68
C ASP A 508 18.94 9.45 9.13
N ASN A 509 19.12 9.10 7.85
CA ASN A 509 20.39 9.12 7.14
C ASN A 509 21.51 8.35 7.87
N ASP A 510 21.18 7.30 8.62
CA ASP A 510 22.17 6.49 9.34
C ASP A 510 22.82 5.40 8.48
N GLY A 511 22.32 5.22 7.26
CA GLY A 511 22.80 4.28 6.24
C GLY A 511 22.04 2.96 6.21
N TYR A 512 21.08 2.73 7.11
CA TYR A 512 20.26 1.53 7.15
C TYR A 512 18.83 1.82 6.69
N LEU A 513 18.32 0.99 5.79
CA LEU A 513 16.99 1.21 5.22
C LEU A 513 15.88 0.84 6.20
N ASP A 514 15.01 1.80 6.46
CA ASP A 514 13.74 1.78 7.17
C ASP A 514 12.58 1.45 6.22
N PHE A 515 11.37 1.20 6.74
CA PHE A 515 10.21 1.04 5.87
C PHE A 515 8.88 1.46 6.50
N TYR A 516 7.98 1.96 5.64
CA TYR A 516 6.60 2.29 5.97
C TYR A 516 5.64 1.27 5.38
N VAL A 517 4.65 0.85 6.18
CA VAL A 517 3.66 -0.16 5.82
C VAL A 517 2.27 0.43 5.99
N ALA A 518 1.56 0.58 4.89
CA ALA A 518 0.18 1.01 4.89
C ALA A 518 -0.77 -0.19 5.02
N THR A 519 -1.71 -0.08 5.95
CA THR A 519 -2.70 -1.11 6.26
C THR A 519 -3.98 -0.88 5.46
N GLY A 520 -4.30 -1.79 4.53
CA GLY A 520 -5.36 -1.56 3.53
C GLY A 520 -6.59 -2.47 3.64
N ALA A 521 -6.72 -3.24 4.73
CA ALA A 521 -7.75 -4.28 4.86
C ALA A 521 -9.19 -3.73 4.62
N PRO A 522 -10.00 -4.29 3.69
CA PRO A 522 -11.27 -3.68 3.30
C PRO A 522 -12.34 -3.57 4.40
N ASP A 523 -12.33 -4.44 5.42
CA ASP A 523 -13.35 -4.41 6.48
C ASP A 523 -13.36 -3.04 7.18
N PHE A 524 -14.53 -2.39 7.28
CA PHE A 524 -14.66 -1.07 7.90
C PHE A 524 -14.23 -1.05 9.37
N ARG A 525 -14.20 -2.20 10.04
CA ARG A 525 -13.70 -2.30 11.42
C ARG A 525 -12.18 -2.37 11.50
N ALA A 526 -11.45 -2.47 10.39
CA ALA A 526 -9.99 -2.43 10.36
C ALA A 526 -9.47 -0.99 10.54
N ILE A 527 -9.81 -0.36 11.66
CA ILE A 527 -9.25 0.92 12.10
C ILE A 527 -8.00 0.59 12.89
N VAL A 528 -6.86 0.50 12.24
CA VAL A 528 -5.55 0.19 12.84
C VAL A 528 -4.51 1.12 12.23
N PRO A 529 -3.42 1.44 12.94
CA PRO A 529 -2.42 2.35 12.39
C PRO A 529 -1.66 1.70 11.23
N ASN A 530 -1.42 2.48 10.18
CA ASN A 530 -0.24 2.29 9.33
C ASN A 530 1.03 2.31 10.20
N ARG A 531 2.06 1.56 9.80
CA ARG A 531 3.19 1.26 10.69
C ARG A 531 4.51 1.71 10.08
N MET A 532 5.38 2.30 10.90
CA MET A 532 6.72 2.73 10.49
C MET A 532 7.78 1.98 11.31
N PHE A 533 8.76 1.41 10.63
CA PHE A 533 9.81 0.60 11.22
C PHE A 533 11.18 1.18 10.88
N ARG A 534 11.89 1.64 11.92
CA ARG A 534 13.26 2.13 11.84
C ARG A 534 14.25 0.98 12.01
N ASN A 535 15.17 0.81 11.08
CA ASN A 535 16.26 -0.13 11.16
C ASN A 535 17.34 0.38 12.13
N VAL A 536 17.77 -0.46 13.06
CA VAL A 536 18.79 -0.10 14.03
C VAL A 536 20.05 -0.91 13.74
N GLY A 537 20.89 -0.35 12.87
CA GLY A 537 22.22 -0.87 12.59
C GLY A 537 22.25 -2.25 11.95
N GLY A 538 21.24 -2.62 11.16
CA GLY A 538 21.14 -3.92 10.49
C GLY A 538 20.87 -5.09 11.44
N GLN A 539 20.47 -4.82 12.68
CA GLN A 539 20.29 -5.87 13.70
C GLN A 539 18.84 -6.14 14.04
N ARG A 540 18.00 -5.10 14.02
CA ARG A 540 16.59 -5.14 14.41
C ARG A 540 15.86 -3.93 13.90
N PHE A 541 14.54 -4.00 13.92
CA PHE A 541 13.65 -2.88 13.62
C PHE A 541 12.96 -2.39 14.90
N GLU A 542 12.94 -1.08 15.10
CA GLU A 542 12.13 -0.39 16.10
C GLU A 542 10.88 0.18 15.45
N GLU A 543 9.75 0.03 16.12
CA GLU A 543 8.51 0.63 15.64
C GLU A 543 8.40 2.08 16.12
N VAL A 544 8.41 3.01 15.17
CA VAL A 544 8.28 4.47 15.37
C VAL A 544 6.92 4.98 14.89
N THR A 545 5.95 4.07 14.72
CA THR A 545 4.56 4.37 14.30
C THR A 545 3.93 5.53 15.07
N MET A 546 4.18 5.65 16.37
CA MET A 546 3.56 6.67 17.24
C MET A 546 4.21 8.06 17.16
N ASP A 547 5.25 8.21 16.33
CA ASP A 547 5.97 9.48 16.11
C ASP A 547 5.47 10.22 14.85
N GLY A 548 4.16 10.17 14.60
CA GLY A 548 3.50 10.91 13.51
C GLY A 548 2.97 10.04 12.35
N PHE A 549 3.35 8.76 12.29
CA PHE A 549 3.02 7.86 11.17
C PHE A 549 1.75 7.02 11.33
N GLY A 550 1.21 6.96 12.56
CA GLY A 550 0.16 6.04 12.99
C GLY A 550 -1.23 6.36 12.47
N HIS A 551 -1.35 6.66 11.17
CA HIS A 551 -2.60 7.00 10.52
C HIS A 551 -3.56 5.81 10.54
N ILE A 552 -4.80 6.00 11.03
CA ILE A 552 -5.79 4.93 11.20
C ILE A 552 -6.78 4.79 10.05
N GLN A 553 -6.76 5.72 9.08
CA GLN A 553 -7.34 5.45 7.76
C GLN A 553 -6.41 4.57 6.95
N LYS A 554 -7.02 3.81 6.04
CA LYS A 554 -6.33 2.90 5.14
C LYS A 554 -5.36 3.68 4.26
N GLY A 555 -4.16 3.15 4.05
CA GLY A 555 -3.18 3.68 3.10
C GLY A 555 -2.75 2.62 2.10
N HIS A 556 -2.23 3.07 0.96
CA HIS A 556 -1.80 2.22 -0.16
C HIS A 556 -0.46 2.69 -0.73
N GLY A 557 -0.44 3.36 -1.88
CA GLY A 557 0.80 3.73 -2.55
C GLY A 557 1.66 4.67 -1.74
N ILE A 558 2.92 4.29 -1.54
CA ILE A 558 3.94 5.00 -0.76
C ILE A 558 5.13 5.32 -1.66
N ALA A 559 5.60 6.56 -1.62
CA ALA A 559 6.81 7.02 -2.29
C ALA A 559 7.71 7.76 -1.29
N PHE A 560 8.99 7.39 -1.26
CA PHE A 560 10.02 8.13 -0.53
C PHE A 560 10.77 9.07 -1.48
N GLY A 561 11.18 10.22 -0.96
CA GLY A 561 12.14 11.11 -1.62
C GLY A 561 12.27 12.45 -0.90
N ASP A 562 13.41 13.10 -1.10
CA ASP A 562 13.72 14.44 -0.58
C ASP A 562 13.04 15.53 -1.44
N TYR A 563 11.75 15.81 -1.17
CA TYR A 563 10.98 16.71 -2.03
C TYR A 563 11.36 18.18 -1.83
N ASP A 564 11.80 18.58 -0.64
CA ASP A 564 12.17 19.96 -0.32
C ASP A 564 13.69 20.25 -0.44
N ARG A 565 14.48 19.20 -0.73
CA ARG A 565 15.91 19.24 -1.01
C ARG A 565 16.75 19.66 0.19
N ASP A 566 16.32 19.30 1.40
CA ASP A 566 17.08 19.54 2.62
C ASP A 566 17.99 18.36 3.01
N GLY A 567 17.84 17.24 2.32
CA GLY A 567 18.72 16.09 2.40
C GLY A 567 18.19 14.93 3.23
N ASP A 568 16.95 14.98 3.68
CA ASP A 568 16.27 13.85 4.30
C ASP A 568 15.03 13.42 3.53
N GLN A 569 14.74 12.12 3.58
CA GLN A 569 13.66 11.55 2.80
C GLN A 569 12.31 11.80 3.48
N ASP A 570 11.38 12.36 2.71
CA ASP A 570 9.98 12.50 3.05
C ASP A 570 9.16 11.34 2.52
N ILE A 571 7.90 11.23 2.97
CA ILE A 571 7.01 10.14 2.57
C ILE A 571 5.67 10.67 2.07
N TYR A 572 5.38 10.48 0.79
CA TYR A 572 4.04 10.67 0.24
C TYR A 572 3.24 9.36 0.28
N CYS A 573 2.00 9.41 0.75
CA CYS A 573 1.13 8.24 0.83
C CYS A 573 -0.27 8.55 0.27
N THR A 574 -0.71 7.72 -0.67
CA THR A 574 -2.11 7.69 -1.10
C THR A 574 -2.96 6.96 -0.08
N MET A 575 -4.08 7.57 0.29
CA MET A 575 -4.96 7.11 1.35
C MET A 575 -6.31 6.66 0.82
N GLY A 576 -7.10 6.04 1.69
CA GLY A 576 -8.40 5.49 1.37
C GLY A 576 -8.36 3.99 1.10
N GLY A 577 -9.54 3.39 0.90
CA GLY A 577 -9.73 1.95 0.80
C GLY A 577 -10.41 1.51 -0.49
N ALA A 578 -10.94 0.28 -0.46
CA ALA A 578 -11.46 -0.38 -1.66
C ALA A 578 -12.94 -0.10 -1.95
N PHE A 579 -13.70 0.35 -0.95
CA PHE A 579 -15.14 0.61 -1.08
C PHE A 579 -15.43 2.09 -1.36
N GLU A 580 -16.55 2.39 -2.02
CA GLU A 580 -16.98 3.76 -2.37
C GLU A 580 -16.90 4.77 -1.20
N GLY A 581 -17.17 4.32 0.02
CA GLY A 581 -17.17 5.13 1.24
C GLY A 581 -15.87 5.13 2.03
N ASP A 582 -14.84 4.40 1.59
CA ASP A 582 -13.52 4.37 2.24
C ASP A 582 -12.63 5.53 1.75
N VAL A 583 -13.19 6.71 1.46
CA VAL A 583 -12.39 7.85 1.01
C VAL A 583 -11.57 8.45 2.16
N ALA A 584 -10.35 8.89 1.86
CA ALA A 584 -9.51 9.66 2.79
C ALA A 584 -8.58 10.60 2.01
N HIS A 585 -8.04 11.61 2.70
CA HIS A 585 -7.07 12.55 2.15
C HIS A 585 -5.67 11.94 2.13
N ASN A 586 -4.96 12.08 1.01
CA ASN A 586 -3.55 11.73 0.91
C ASN A 586 -2.69 12.56 1.88
N VAL A 587 -1.55 12.01 2.29
CA VAL A 587 -0.66 12.62 3.28
C VAL A 587 0.76 12.75 2.73
N LEU A 588 1.48 13.79 3.17
CA LEU A 588 2.91 13.97 2.93
C LEU A 588 3.58 14.20 4.28
N TYR A 589 4.28 13.18 4.78
CA TYR A 589 5.04 13.27 6.01
C TYR A 589 6.36 13.97 5.74
N GLN A 590 6.47 15.22 6.21
CA GLN A 590 7.72 15.95 6.17
C GLN A 590 8.67 15.45 7.26
N ASN A 591 9.88 15.12 6.85
CA ASN A 591 10.98 14.72 7.72
C ASN A 591 11.60 15.97 8.36
N PRO A 592 11.80 15.99 9.70
CA PRO A 592 12.38 17.15 10.38
C PRO A 592 13.92 17.13 10.43
N GLY A 593 14.57 16.18 9.77
CA GLY A 593 16.01 15.97 9.77
C GLY A 593 16.57 15.29 11.03
N ALA A 594 17.58 14.45 10.81
CA ALA A 594 18.35 13.78 11.88
C ALA A 594 19.77 14.36 12.08
N GLY A 595 20.19 15.25 11.18
CA GLY A 595 21.50 15.89 11.19
C GLY A 595 22.67 14.94 10.87
N ASN A 596 22.41 13.75 10.33
CA ASN A 596 23.42 12.88 9.75
C ASN A 596 23.82 13.35 8.34
N ASP A 597 24.96 12.88 7.86
CA ASP A 597 25.49 13.16 6.54
C ASP A 597 24.83 12.23 5.52
N TRP A 598 24.70 12.70 4.28
CA TRP A 598 24.00 11.99 3.21
C TRP A 598 24.65 12.28 1.85
N LEU A 599 24.24 11.50 0.85
CA LEU A 599 24.62 11.68 -0.55
C LEU A 599 23.42 11.33 -1.45
N VAL A 600 23.10 12.22 -2.40
CA VAL A 600 22.12 11.95 -3.46
C VAL A 600 22.85 11.81 -4.79
N LEU A 601 22.56 10.74 -5.52
CA LEU A 601 23.17 10.41 -6.81
C LEU A 601 22.10 10.34 -7.89
N ASP A 602 22.25 11.20 -8.90
CA ASP A 602 21.50 11.14 -10.15
C ASP A 602 22.30 10.30 -11.16
N LEU A 603 21.87 9.04 -11.34
CA LEU A 603 22.55 8.08 -12.20
C LEU A 603 22.27 8.39 -13.67
N LYS A 604 23.35 8.48 -14.47
CA LYS A 604 23.26 8.69 -15.92
C LYS A 604 23.62 7.41 -16.68
N GLY A 605 22.76 7.05 -17.61
CA GLY A 605 22.84 5.80 -18.38
C GLY A 605 21.46 5.19 -18.51
N ALA A 606 21.32 4.19 -19.37
CA ALA A 606 20.07 3.47 -19.54
C ALA A 606 20.39 1.97 -19.66
N PRO A 607 19.71 1.10 -18.89
CA PRO A 607 18.71 1.42 -17.87
C PRO A 607 19.32 1.88 -16.53
N VAL A 608 18.61 2.74 -15.78
CA VAL A 608 18.97 3.09 -14.39
C VAL A 608 18.44 2.05 -13.40
N ILE A 609 17.20 1.56 -13.61
CA ILE A 609 16.59 0.56 -12.73
C ILE A 609 17.43 -0.72 -12.74
N GLY A 610 17.78 -1.21 -11.54
CA GLY A 610 18.68 -2.35 -11.34
C GLY A 610 20.15 -1.98 -11.16
N ALA A 611 20.54 -0.72 -11.35
CA ALA A 611 21.91 -0.27 -11.08
C ALA A 611 22.23 -0.36 -9.58
N ARG A 612 23.36 -0.97 -9.24
CA ARG A 612 23.82 -1.15 -7.85
C ARG A 612 24.94 -0.16 -7.53
N VAL A 613 24.77 0.58 -6.44
CA VAL A 613 25.69 1.60 -5.94
C VAL A 613 26.30 1.14 -4.62
N LYS A 614 27.62 1.31 -4.48
CA LYS A 614 28.33 1.07 -3.24
C LYS A 614 29.07 2.33 -2.80
N VAL A 615 28.59 2.99 -1.76
CA VAL A 615 29.28 4.15 -1.17
C VAL A 615 30.15 3.68 -0.01
N THR A 616 31.44 3.99 -0.05
CA THR A 616 32.38 3.72 1.05
C THR A 616 32.83 5.01 1.69
N VAL A 617 32.76 5.10 3.02
CA VAL A 617 33.12 6.29 3.80
C VAL A 617 34.09 5.96 4.93
N HIS A 618 34.86 6.95 5.36
CA HIS A 618 35.47 6.93 6.69
C HIS A 618 34.45 7.46 7.71
N SER A 619 34.03 6.61 8.63
CA SER A 619 33.16 6.99 9.75
C SER A 619 33.92 7.80 10.80
N ALA A 620 33.20 8.50 11.69
CA ALA A 620 33.78 9.28 12.79
C ALA A 620 34.65 8.46 13.77
N ASP A 621 34.54 7.13 13.78
CA ASP A 621 35.41 6.23 14.55
C ASP A 621 36.69 5.82 13.78
N GLY A 622 36.93 6.41 12.61
CA GLY A 622 38.07 6.16 11.73
C GLY A 622 37.99 4.86 10.93
N LYS A 623 36.88 4.12 10.98
CA LYS A 623 36.70 2.88 10.22
C LYS A 623 36.07 3.15 8.85
N GLU A 624 36.39 2.29 7.89
CA GLU A 624 35.65 2.24 6.64
C GLU A 624 34.30 1.54 6.84
N ARG A 625 33.23 2.13 6.31
CA ARG A 625 31.90 1.52 6.19
C ARG A 625 31.46 1.59 4.74
N SER A 626 30.69 0.59 4.32
CA SER A 626 30.10 0.53 2.98
C SER A 626 28.59 0.49 3.11
N PHE A 627 27.91 1.23 2.25
CA PHE A 627 26.46 1.24 2.12
C PHE A 627 26.09 0.84 0.70
N TYR A 628 25.05 0.03 0.56
CA TYR A 628 24.61 -0.51 -0.72
C TYR A 628 23.21 -0.03 -1.05
N ARG A 629 22.99 0.38 -2.29
CA ARG A 629 21.67 0.74 -2.81
C ARG A 629 21.47 0.16 -4.21
N THR A 630 20.23 -0.14 -4.55
CA THR A 630 19.81 -0.50 -5.90
C THR A 630 18.81 0.54 -6.36
N ALA A 631 19.05 1.14 -7.52
CA ALA A 631 18.12 2.11 -8.10
C ALA A 631 16.87 1.38 -8.61
N GLY A 632 15.69 1.90 -8.31
CA GLY A 632 14.42 1.33 -8.74
C GLY A 632 13.24 1.96 -8.02
N SER A 633 12.04 1.53 -8.38
CA SER A 633 10.79 2.01 -7.77
C SER A 633 10.64 1.68 -6.27
N GLY A 634 11.46 0.76 -5.74
CA GLY A 634 11.34 0.27 -4.35
C GLY A 634 10.40 -0.93 -4.25
N ALA A 635 9.33 -0.81 -3.48
CA ALA A 635 8.44 -1.92 -3.16
C ALA A 635 7.14 -1.98 -4.00
N SER A 636 5.96 -1.97 -3.36
CA SER A 636 4.67 -2.28 -4.00
C SER A 636 3.65 -1.16 -3.73
N PHE A 637 2.75 -0.92 -4.69
CA PHE A 637 1.74 0.15 -4.68
C PHE A 637 2.27 1.57 -4.85
N GLY A 638 3.55 1.85 -4.60
CA GLY A 638 4.11 3.15 -4.92
C GLY A 638 5.56 3.05 -5.34
N ALA A 639 6.07 4.17 -5.84
CA ALA A 639 7.40 4.25 -6.37
C ALA A 639 8.15 5.48 -5.86
N SER A 640 9.30 5.23 -5.23
CA SER A 640 10.24 6.25 -4.79
C SER A 640 11.02 6.80 -5.98
N SER A 641 11.63 7.97 -5.81
CA SER A 641 12.51 8.60 -6.80
C SER A 641 13.58 7.65 -7.32
N LEU A 642 13.90 7.71 -8.61
CA LEU A 642 15.04 6.98 -9.18
C LEU A 642 16.39 7.57 -8.77
N GLN A 643 16.41 8.72 -8.08
CA GLN A 643 17.60 9.23 -7.41
C GLN A 643 18.04 8.26 -6.31
N VAL A 644 19.32 7.93 -6.28
CA VAL A 644 19.88 7.05 -5.24
C VAL A 644 20.31 7.91 -4.06
N GLU A 645 19.53 7.85 -2.99
CA GLU A 645 19.79 8.52 -1.73
C GLU A 645 20.47 7.57 -0.74
N VAL A 646 21.57 8.03 -0.14
CA VAL A 646 22.42 7.24 0.75
C VAL A 646 22.70 8.02 2.03
N GLY A 647 22.12 7.60 3.15
CA GLY A 647 22.56 8.01 4.47
C GLY A 647 23.96 7.52 4.76
N LEU A 648 24.81 8.38 5.32
CA LEU A 648 26.22 8.10 5.62
C LEU A 648 26.50 8.09 7.13
N GLY A 649 25.48 8.32 7.95
CA GLY A 649 25.62 8.54 9.38
C GLY A 649 26.52 9.74 9.66
N LYS A 650 27.48 9.58 10.57
CA LYS A 650 28.53 10.59 10.80
C LYS A 650 29.78 10.20 10.01
N ALA A 651 29.94 10.76 8.82
CA ALA A 651 31.05 10.47 7.91
C ALA A 651 32.07 11.62 7.88
N GLU A 652 33.36 11.31 7.94
CA GLU A 652 34.43 12.29 7.80
C GLU A 652 34.77 12.58 6.33
N SER A 653 34.66 11.56 5.47
CA SER A 653 34.90 11.67 4.02
C SER A 653 34.36 10.47 3.25
N VAL A 654 34.01 10.70 1.99
CA VAL A 654 33.70 9.64 1.01
C VAL A 654 35.02 9.14 0.40
N VAL A 655 35.24 7.82 0.49
CA VAL A 655 36.42 7.13 -0.01
C VAL A 655 36.23 6.71 -1.47
N ALA A 656 35.07 6.14 -1.78
CA ALA A 656 34.71 5.65 -3.10
C ALA A 656 33.19 5.61 -3.27
N VAL A 657 32.75 5.73 -4.52
CA VAL A 657 31.37 5.50 -5.00
C VAL A 657 31.44 4.53 -6.16
#